data_AF-A0A445L036-F1
#
_entry.id   AF-A0A445L036-F1
#
_cell.length_a   1.000
_cell.length_b   1.000
_cell.length_c   1.000
_cell.angle_alpha   90.00
_cell.angle_beta   90.00
_cell.angle_gamma   90.00
#
_symmetry.space_group_name_H-M   'P 1'
#
loop_
_entity.id
_entity.type
_entity.pdbx_description
1 polymer ?
#
loop_
_entity_poly.entity_id
_entity_poly.type
_entity_poly.pdbx_seq_one_letter_code
_entity_poly.pdbx_strand_id
1 'polypeptide(L)'
;MSILPLEVFMVNAFKERSISFNLFLASSSSKSPAVLNFGGAAWVEVKVLPVGGGCCGGWFVIGGTPDNTYKTNKYNARSAYRSSVRGNDTEMQHLMKLLERDQYIHWHRLKDENVVRDIFWCHPDAVKLCNACNLVFLIDSTYKTNKYKFSLLNFVGVTPTGMTFSVDFAYLEGERVNNVVWALEWFRGFFLRHDALPGVIVTDRDLTLMNAMKTVFHECTNLLCRFHIDKNVKAKCKSLIGKKNAWEVESAHWALKKVLQNSLGDLCSVWDAMNNIITLQHTEIKASLETSTHVVGHVFKVTLYKGLLSMVLRYALNQIAAEYERVHYAGMNPSRCGYVMRTMHDLPCACELSKYVLGSIPLDSIHMVWRRLSFSNQGLSEPQVTIKEKMETISKRFEELDVCGKVTLKSKLREIAYHNQNSMYPPPKKVNTKVKRSASSSNQPIPRRIMPMLDQFHLFIHDFIDNIVDVKADDNCGYRAIATLLGMGEDSWSLVCNHLLKELDKWSNDYIKLFGGTYRFEELRRSLLVDGLSMVTMDKWMDITEMGYVIASRYNVILVSLSLQQSMTFFPLRSQSPIDSSVHRIICISHVYGNHFVQVYLKDCCPLPPLALLWSRNCHPQAKQWPTPYISIMHQYRNWMMLKRYYVDITED
;
A
#
# COMPACT_ATOMS: atom_id res chain seq x y z
N MET A 1 3.45 -27.03 43.25
CA MET A 1 3.20 -25.98 42.24
C MET A 1 3.30 -26.67 40.88
N SER A 2 2.18 -26.78 40.18
CA SER A 2 1.99 -27.65 39.02
C SER A 2 2.84 -27.20 37.83
N ILE A 3 3.61 -28.13 37.25
CA ILE A 3 4.40 -27.92 36.03
C ILE A 3 3.43 -27.96 34.85
N LEU A 4 3.15 -26.80 34.24
CA LEU A 4 2.51 -26.73 32.93
C LEU A 4 3.57 -26.92 31.82
N PRO A 5 3.27 -27.63 30.73
CA PRO A 5 4.23 -27.88 29.66
C PRO A 5 4.58 -26.59 28.89
N LEU A 6 5.87 -26.43 28.57
CA LEU A 6 6.48 -25.25 27.93
C LEU A 6 5.83 -24.84 26.58
N GLU A 7 5.07 -25.71 25.93
CA GLU A 7 4.40 -25.43 24.66
C GLU A 7 3.32 -24.36 24.79
N VAL A 8 2.65 -24.24 25.94
CA VAL A 8 1.61 -23.21 26.18
C VAL A 8 2.25 -21.82 26.40
N PHE A 9 3.51 -21.77 26.87
CA PHE A 9 4.21 -20.52 27.13
C PHE A 9 4.74 -19.85 25.84
N MET A 10 5.09 -20.62 24.81
CA MET A 10 5.61 -20.07 23.54
C MET A 10 4.53 -19.51 22.60
N VAL A 11 3.28 -19.97 22.69
CA VAL A 11 2.19 -19.43 21.86
C VAL A 11 1.84 -17.99 22.28
N ASN A 12 1.97 -17.65 23.56
CA ASN A 12 1.74 -16.29 24.05
C ASN A 12 2.92 -15.33 23.78
N ALA A 13 4.16 -15.84 23.72
CA ALA A 13 5.35 -15.02 23.44
C ALA A 13 5.44 -14.49 21.99
N PHE A 14 4.67 -15.04 21.05
CA PHE A 14 4.59 -14.54 19.67
C PHE A 14 3.50 -13.49 19.44
N LYS A 15 2.61 -13.25 20.43
CA LYS A 15 1.50 -12.29 20.32
C LYS A 15 1.80 -10.92 20.92
N GLU A 16 2.68 -10.82 21.91
CA GLU A 16 3.04 -9.54 22.55
C GLU A 16 4.54 -9.27 22.37
N ARG A 17 4.88 -8.19 21.64
CA ARG A 17 6.26 -7.71 21.62
C ARG A 17 6.56 -7.01 22.94
N SER A 18 7.59 -7.50 23.62
CA SER A 18 8.31 -6.89 24.75
C SER A 18 7.67 -7.09 26.13
N ILE A 19 8.11 -8.15 26.84
CA ILE A 19 8.15 -8.15 28.31
C ILE A 19 9.57 -8.54 28.73
N SER A 20 10.22 -7.66 29.51
CA SER A 20 11.45 -7.98 30.24
C SER A 20 11.10 -8.89 31.42
N PHE A 21 11.62 -10.12 31.46
CA PHE A 21 11.48 -11.00 32.62
C PHE A 21 12.79 -11.04 33.42
N ASN A 22 12.69 -10.77 34.72
CA ASN A 22 13.73 -11.11 35.70
C ASN A 22 13.62 -12.61 36.00
N LEU A 23 14.56 -13.41 35.51
CA LEU A 23 14.69 -14.81 35.92
C LEU A 23 15.75 -14.90 37.03
N PHE A 24 15.32 -15.11 38.27
CA PHE A 24 16.22 -15.53 39.35
C PHE A 24 16.48 -17.03 39.19
N LEU A 25 17.67 -17.42 38.74
CA LEU A 25 18.13 -18.80 38.85
C LEU A 25 19.14 -18.90 40.00
N ALA A 26 18.74 -19.62 41.04
CA ALA A 26 19.62 -20.03 42.12
C ALA A 26 20.75 -20.93 41.57
N SER A 27 21.96 -20.68 42.05
CA SER A 27 23.16 -21.39 41.65
C SER A 27 23.08 -22.89 41.96
N SER A 28 23.16 -23.75 40.95
CA SER A 28 23.60 -25.13 41.12
C SER A 28 24.71 -25.43 40.14
N SER A 29 25.87 -25.77 40.68
CA SER A 29 27.12 -26.08 40.01
C SER A 29 27.04 -27.41 39.24
N SER A 30 26.90 -27.35 37.91
CA SER A 30 27.29 -28.46 37.04
C SER A 30 27.77 -27.93 35.69
N LYS A 31 29.07 -28.09 35.43
CA LYS A 31 29.69 -27.80 34.14
C LYS A 31 29.45 -28.96 33.18
N SER A 32 28.38 -28.89 32.39
CA SER A 32 28.20 -29.75 31.22
C SER A 32 27.27 -29.05 30.21
N PRO A 33 27.66 -28.93 28.92
CA PRO A 33 26.76 -28.39 27.91
C PRO A 33 25.68 -29.45 27.57
N ALA A 34 24.41 -29.09 27.77
CA ALA A 34 23.28 -29.89 27.29
C ALA A 34 23.00 -29.57 25.82
N VAL A 35 22.98 -30.60 24.97
CA VAL A 35 22.61 -30.51 23.55
C VAL A 35 21.13 -30.89 23.42
N LEU A 36 20.26 -29.96 23.01
CA LEU A 36 18.87 -30.22 22.65
C LEU A 36 18.74 -30.26 21.13
N ASN A 37 18.18 -31.37 20.62
CA ASN A 37 18.04 -31.63 19.19
C ASN A 37 16.66 -31.15 18.69
N PHE A 38 16.64 -30.18 17.76
CA PHE A 38 15.43 -29.72 17.09
C PHE A 38 15.51 -30.11 15.61
N GLY A 39 14.53 -30.90 15.15
CA GLY A 39 14.44 -31.33 13.76
C GLY A 39 14.20 -30.14 12.83
N GLY A 40 15.24 -29.76 12.07
CA GLY A 40 15.17 -28.87 10.92
C GLY A 40 15.53 -27.40 11.20
N ALA A 41 16.75 -27.03 10.77
CA ALA A 41 17.34 -25.68 10.65
C ALA A 41 18.15 -25.11 11.86
N ALA A 42 19.47 -25.22 11.70
CA ALA A 42 20.60 -24.44 12.25
C ALA A 42 20.91 -24.45 13.77
N TRP A 43 22.17 -24.78 14.07
CA TRP A 43 22.82 -24.83 15.38
C TRP A 43 23.00 -23.44 16.02
N VAL A 44 22.83 -23.33 17.33
CA VAL A 44 23.27 -22.18 18.13
C VAL A 44 24.42 -22.64 19.03
N GLU A 45 25.64 -22.19 18.75
CA GLU A 45 26.80 -22.44 19.62
C GLU A 45 26.86 -21.34 20.68
N VAL A 46 26.59 -21.68 21.94
CA VAL A 46 26.69 -20.74 23.07
C VAL A 46 28.11 -20.78 23.61
N LYS A 47 28.92 -19.76 23.27
CA LYS A 47 30.29 -19.64 23.78
C LYS A 47 30.31 -18.84 25.09
N VAL A 48 30.61 -19.53 26.19
CA VAL A 48 30.85 -18.89 27.50
C VAL A 48 32.30 -18.40 27.53
N LEU A 49 32.52 -17.08 27.47
CA LEU A 49 33.84 -16.49 27.70
C LEU A 49 33.95 -16.05 29.18
N PRO A 50 35.04 -16.41 29.88
CA PRO A 50 35.25 -15.96 31.25
C PRO A 50 35.84 -14.54 31.24
N VAL A 51 35.10 -13.56 31.76
CA VAL A 51 35.66 -12.27 32.16
C VAL A 51 35.77 -12.29 33.68
N GLY A 52 37.00 -12.25 34.17
CA GLY A 52 37.31 -12.27 35.60
C GLY A 52 36.97 -10.94 36.29
N GLY A 53 36.39 -11.06 37.49
CA GLY A 53 36.58 -10.14 38.62
C GLY A 53 35.76 -8.84 38.62
N GLY A 54 34.73 -8.78 39.46
CA GLY A 54 34.22 -7.53 40.04
C GLY A 54 32.73 -7.26 39.84
N CYS A 55 31.95 -7.34 40.91
CA CYS A 55 30.50 -7.16 40.96
C CYS A 55 30.03 -5.77 40.48
N CYS A 56 29.39 -5.71 39.31
CA CYS A 56 28.42 -4.68 38.92
C CYS A 56 27.37 -5.36 38.01
N GLY A 57 26.07 -5.20 38.27
CA GLY A 57 25.01 -5.77 37.43
C GLY A 57 25.08 -5.29 35.98
N GLY A 58 25.43 -6.18 35.06
CA GLY A 58 25.49 -5.92 33.62
C GLY A 58 24.19 -6.27 32.91
N TRP A 59 23.76 -5.40 32.00
CA TRP A 59 22.69 -5.67 31.06
C TRP A 59 23.14 -6.68 30.00
N PHE A 60 22.37 -7.73 29.74
CA PHE A 60 22.57 -8.57 28.57
C PHE A 60 21.90 -7.92 27.35
N VAL A 61 22.71 -7.40 26.43
CA VAL A 61 22.26 -7.07 25.08
C VAL A 61 22.46 -8.31 24.22
N ILE A 62 21.37 -8.96 23.80
CA ILE A 62 21.42 -9.95 22.71
C ILE A 62 21.54 -9.17 21.40
N GLY A 63 22.78 -8.78 21.07
CA GLY A 63 23.12 -8.14 19.80
C GLY A 63 23.52 -9.20 18.78
N GLY A 64 22.54 -9.74 18.06
CA GLY A 64 22.79 -10.42 16.79
C GLY A 64 22.56 -9.44 15.65
N THR A 65 23.56 -9.23 14.78
CA THR A 65 23.34 -8.57 13.50
C THR A 65 22.32 -9.40 12.70
N PRO A 66 21.23 -8.80 12.18
CA PRO A 66 20.19 -9.56 11.52
C PRO A 66 20.70 -10.04 10.16
N ASP A 67 21.03 -11.32 10.07
CA ASP A 67 21.36 -12.00 8.82
C ASP A 67 20.12 -12.09 7.91
N ASN A 68 20.30 -11.93 6.59
CA ASN A 68 19.19 -11.78 5.63
C ASN A 68 18.33 -13.07 5.50
N THR A 69 18.91 -14.22 5.84
CA THR A 69 18.25 -15.53 5.96
C THR A 69 17.12 -15.54 7.00
N TYR A 70 17.24 -14.76 8.08
CA TYR A 70 16.25 -14.68 9.17
C TYR A 70 14.97 -13.93 8.75
N LYS A 71 15.08 -12.95 7.84
CA LYS A 71 13.92 -12.21 7.31
C LYS A 71 13.16 -13.04 6.28
N THR A 72 13.86 -13.65 5.33
CA THR A 72 13.27 -14.43 4.23
C THR A 72 12.55 -15.69 4.74
N ASN A 73 13.12 -16.40 5.72
CA ASN A 73 12.45 -17.53 6.37
C ASN A 73 11.17 -17.11 7.09
N LYS A 74 11.11 -15.91 7.68
CA LYS A 74 9.91 -15.40 8.36
C LYS A 74 8.79 -15.02 7.38
N TYR A 75 9.11 -14.45 6.22
CA TYR A 75 8.13 -14.11 5.19
C TYR A 75 7.56 -15.36 4.51
N ASN A 76 8.40 -16.33 4.17
CA ASN A 76 7.99 -17.60 3.56
C ASN A 76 7.19 -18.48 4.54
N ALA A 77 7.62 -18.57 5.81
CA ALA A 77 6.85 -19.26 6.84
C ALA A 77 5.49 -18.58 7.11
N ARG A 78 5.43 -17.25 7.10
CA ARG A 78 4.16 -16.51 7.20
C ARG A 78 3.26 -16.71 5.99
N SER A 79 3.81 -16.76 4.77
CA SER A 79 3.03 -17.02 3.55
C SER A 79 2.47 -18.45 3.52
N ALA A 80 3.29 -19.45 3.91
CA ALA A 80 2.88 -20.85 4.02
C ALA A 80 1.82 -21.05 5.12
N TYR A 81 2.02 -20.43 6.30
CA TYR A 81 1.03 -20.41 7.38
C TYR A 81 -0.27 -19.73 6.93
N ARG A 82 -0.20 -18.59 6.23
CA ARG A 82 -1.37 -17.89 5.69
C ARG A 82 -2.13 -18.70 4.65
N SER A 83 -1.42 -19.41 3.77
CA SER A 83 -2.05 -20.34 2.83
C SER A 83 -2.72 -21.51 3.56
N SER A 84 -2.15 -21.99 4.66
CA SER A 84 -2.80 -23.03 5.49
C SER A 84 -4.03 -22.52 6.25
N VAL A 85 -4.04 -21.26 6.70
CA VAL A 85 -5.17 -20.65 7.43
C VAL A 85 -6.29 -20.24 6.48
N ARG A 86 -5.97 -19.80 5.25
CA ARG A 86 -6.95 -19.45 4.21
C ARG A 86 -7.70 -20.67 3.68
N GLY A 87 -7.07 -21.84 3.63
CA GLY A 87 -7.67 -23.04 3.06
C GLY A 87 -8.13 -22.83 1.61
N ASN A 88 -9.39 -23.14 1.32
CA ASN A 88 -9.99 -23.01 -0.02
C ASN A 88 -10.65 -21.63 -0.28
N ASP A 89 -10.60 -20.70 0.69
CA ASP A 89 -11.23 -19.39 0.52
C ASP A 89 -10.48 -18.53 -0.52
N THR A 90 -11.24 -17.73 -1.27
CA THR A 90 -10.64 -16.63 -2.05
C THR A 90 -10.08 -15.56 -1.09
N GLU A 91 -9.13 -14.74 -1.56
CA GLU A 91 -8.56 -13.68 -0.71
C GLU A 91 -9.61 -12.68 -0.20
N MET A 92 -10.62 -12.37 -1.00
CA MET A 92 -11.69 -11.47 -0.57
C MET A 92 -12.58 -12.13 0.49
N GLN A 93 -12.92 -13.41 0.34
CA GLN A 93 -13.66 -14.15 1.37
C GLN A 93 -12.84 -14.27 2.66
N HIS A 94 -11.53 -14.48 2.56
CA HIS A 94 -10.67 -14.53 3.72
C HIS A 94 -10.56 -13.17 4.41
N LEU A 95 -10.42 -12.08 3.64
CA LEU A 95 -10.45 -10.72 4.18
C LEU A 95 -11.75 -10.44 4.94
N MET A 96 -12.91 -10.78 4.36
CA MET A 96 -14.21 -10.61 5.03
C MET A 96 -14.26 -11.39 6.35
N LYS A 97 -13.80 -12.65 6.37
CA LYS A 97 -13.69 -13.44 7.61
C LYS A 97 -12.76 -12.81 8.65
N LEU A 98 -11.65 -12.20 8.22
CA LEU A 98 -10.74 -11.50 9.13
C LEU A 98 -11.39 -10.25 9.72
N LEU A 99 -12.09 -9.47 8.90
CA LEU A 99 -12.85 -8.30 9.33
C LEU A 99 -13.94 -8.69 10.33
N GLU A 100 -14.69 -9.76 10.07
CA GLU A 100 -15.69 -10.29 11.00
C GLU A 100 -15.04 -10.82 12.30
N ARG A 101 -13.99 -11.64 12.20
CA ARG A 101 -13.30 -12.20 13.36
C ARG A 101 -12.80 -11.12 14.30
N ASP A 102 -12.20 -10.07 13.75
CA ASP A 102 -11.60 -8.98 14.52
C ASP A 102 -12.55 -7.79 14.70
N GLN A 103 -13.85 -7.99 14.42
CA GLN A 103 -14.94 -7.06 14.71
C GLN A 103 -14.78 -5.69 14.03
N TYR A 104 -14.19 -5.66 12.84
CA TYR A 104 -14.16 -4.48 11.99
C TYR A 104 -15.55 -4.16 11.45
N ILE A 105 -15.86 -2.87 11.43
CA ILE A 105 -17.03 -2.36 10.75
C ILE A 105 -16.73 -2.34 9.26
N HIS A 106 -17.56 -2.98 8.43
CA HIS A 106 -17.28 -3.09 7.01
C HIS A 106 -18.56 -3.10 6.16
N TRP A 107 -18.44 -2.63 4.92
CA TRP A 107 -19.50 -2.62 3.91
C TRP A 107 -18.92 -2.93 2.54
N HIS A 108 -19.75 -3.48 1.65
CA HIS A 108 -19.33 -3.80 0.29
C HIS A 108 -20.45 -3.58 -0.75
N ARG A 109 -20.06 -3.38 -2.01
CA ARG A 109 -20.97 -3.42 -3.18
C ARG A 109 -20.67 -4.64 -4.05
N LEU A 110 -21.69 -5.17 -4.71
CA LEU A 110 -21.59 -6.33 -5.61
C LEU A 110 -21.85 -5.93 -7.06
N LYS A 111 -21.22 -6.64 -8.00
CA LYS A 111 -21.38 -6.42 -9.46
C LYS A 111 -22.42 -7.35 -10.08
N ASP A 112 -22.35 -8.65 -9.76
CA ASP A 112 -23.25 -9.71 -10.26
C ASP A 112 -23.42 -10.82 -9.19
N GLU A 113 -24.22 -10.52 -8.15
CA GLU A 113 -24.56 -11.34 -6.96
C GLU A 113 -23.41 -11.87 -6.07
N ASN A 114 -22.21 -12.14 -6.58
CA ASN A 114 -21.12 -12.77 -5.80
C ASN A 114 -19.72 -12.14 -5.99
N VAL A 115 -19.59 -11.07 -6.78
CA VAL A 115 -18.30 -10.38 -7.00
C VAL A 115 -18.28 -9.04 -6.29
N VAL A 116 -17.42 -8.90 -5.28
CA VAL A 116 -17.18 -7.64 -4.55
C VAL A 116 -16.54 -6.61 -5.48
N ARG A 117 -17.26 -5.51 -5.67
CA ARG A 117 -16.88 -4.37 -6.49
C ARG A 117 -16.10 -3.33 -5.68
N ASP A 118 -16.63 -2.98 -4.52
CA ASP A 118 -16.02 -2.02 -3.61
C ASP A 118 -16.17 -2.58 -2.20
N ILE A 119 -15.17 -2.38 -1.36
CA ILE A 119 -15.20 -2.77 0.05
C ILE A 119 -14.61 -1.64 0.87
N PHE A 120 -15.29 -1.30 1.96
CA PHE A 120 -14.93 -0.26 2.91
C PHE A 120 -14.86 -0.89 4.29
N TRP A 121 -13.84 -0.58 5.08
CA TRP A 121 -13.75 -1.08 6.46
C TRP A 121 -13.03 -0.11 7.40
N CYS A 122 -13.37 -0.19 8.68
CA CYS A 122 -12.89 0.68 9.74
C CYS A 122 -12.77 -0.09 11.06
N HIS A 123 -11.71 0.20 11.82
CA HIS A 123 -11.54 -0.37 13.15
C HIS A 123 -12.46 0.37 14.16
N PRO A 124 -13.19 -0.32 15.06
CA PRO A 124 -14.13 0.33 15.98
C PRO A 124 -13.52 1.44 16.84
N ASP A 125 -12.30 1.26 17.33
CA ASP A 125 -11.60 2.31 18.09
C ASP A 125 -11.23 3.53 17.24
N ALA A 126 -11.04 3.35 15.93
CA ALA A 126 -10.78 4.46 15.03
C ALA A 126 -12.01 5.37 14.86
N VAL A 127 -13.23 4.81 14.95
CA VAL A 127 -14.48 5.59 15.01
C VAL A 127 -14.53 6.48 16.25
N LYS A 128 -14.07 5.97 17.41
CA LYS A 128 -14.00 6.76 18.65
C LYS A 128 -13.01 7.91 18.51
N LEU A 129 -11.82 7.62 17.95
CA LEU A 129 -10.82 8.64 17.65
C LEU A 129 -11.34 9.67 16.63
N CYS A 130 -12.06 9.23 15.60
CA CYS A 130 -12.66 10.10 14.58
C CYS A 130 -13.64 11.11 15.19
N ASN A 131 -14.52 10.67 16.09
CA ASN A 131 -15.46 11.58 16.78
C ASN A 131 -14.77 12.50 17.79
N ALA A 132 -13.66 12.06 18.39
CA ALA A 132 -12.93 12.87 19.34
C ALA A 132 -11.93 13.85 18.69
N CYS A 133 -11.40 13.50 17.52
CA CYS A 133 -10.45 14.26 16.71
C CYS A 133 -11.05 14.52 15.32
N ASN A 134 -12.14 15.28 15.29
CA ASN A 134 -12.97 15.47 14.11
C ASN A 134 -12.59 16.70 13.27
N LEU A 135 -11.52 17.44 13.59
CA LEU A 135 -11.23 18.72 12.93
C LEU A 135 -10.52 18.57 11.58
N VAL A 136 -9.52 17.68 11.50
CA VAL A 136 -8.62 17.59 10.34
C VAL A 136 -8.45 16.14 9.91
N PHE A 137 -8.73 15.88 8.63
CA PHE A 137 -8.49 14.58 8.01
C PHE A 137 -7.69 14.73 6.72
N LEU A 138 -6.89 13.71 6.40
CA LEU A 138 -6.19 13.56 5.14
C LEU A 138 -6.77 12.35 4.41
N ILE A 139 -7.17 12.57 3.17
CA ILE A 139 -7.70 11.52 2.31
C ILE A 139 -6.82 11.45 1.06
N ASP A 140 -6.24 10.27 0.84
CA ASP A 140 -5.31 10.02 -0.25
C ASP A 140 -5.60 8.65 -0.84
N SER A 141 -5.64 8.60 -2.17
CA SER A 141 -5.76 7.33 -2.89
C SER A 141 -4.37 6.83 -3.28
N THR A 142 -4.06 5.59 -2.90
CA THR A 142 -2.93 4.86 -3.45
C THR A 142 -3.39 4.04 -4.66
N TYR A 143 -2.76 4.31 -5.81
CA TYR A 143 -3.16 3.74 -7.09
C TYR A 143 -2.87 2.24 -7.17
N LYS A 144 -3.95 1.44 -7.30
CA LYS A 144 -3.97 0.08 -7.86
C LYS A 144 -2.91 -0.87 -7.28
N THR A 145 -2.70 -0.78 -5.98
CA THR A 145 -1.62 -1.45 -5.25
C THR A 145 -1.97 -2.88 -4.80
N ASN A 146 -2.90 -3.55 -5.48
CA ASN A 146 -3.30 -4.92 -5.18
C ASN A 146 -3.58 -5.70 -6.47
N LYS A 147 -3.63 -7.05 -6.38
CA LYS A 147 -3.82 -7.94 -7.53
C LYS A 147 -5.13 -7.71 -8.30
N TYR A 148 -6.13 -7.08 -7.69
CA TYR A 148 -7.40 -6.74 -8.31
C TYR A 148 -7.37 -5.38 -9.01
N LYS A 149 -6.24 -4.66 -8.93
CA LYS A 149 -6.04 -3.29 -9.46
C LYS A 149 -7.06 -2.28 -8.88
N PHE A 150 -7.59 -2.55 -7.69
CA PHE A 150 -8.48 -1.63 -7.00
C PHE A 150 -7.69 -0.45 -6.43
N SER A 151 -8.23 0.75 -6.52
CA SER A 151 -7.65 1.91 -5.85
C SER A 151 -7.88 1.75 -4.35
N LEU A 152 -6.83 1.93 -3.55
CA LEU A 152 -6.94 1.94 -2.10
C LEU A 152 -7.04 3.38 -1.63
N LEU A 153 -8.24 3.79 -1.26
CA LEU A 153 -8.51 5.07 -0.61
C LEU A 153 -8.23 4.92 0.89
N ASN A 154 -7.40 5.80 1.42
CA ASN A 154 -6.97 5.78 2.82
C ASN A 154 -7.38 7.08 3.52
N PHE A 155 -7.96 6.94 4.70
CA PHE A 155 -8.45 8.04 5.52
C PHE A 155 -7.61 8.13 6.78
N VAL A 156 -7.04 9.30 7.04
CA VAL A 156 -6.12 9.53 8.15
C VAL A 156 -6.59 10.73 8.96
N GLY A 157 -6.82 10.53 10.25
CA GLY A 157 -7.14 11.59 11.20
C GLY A 157 -5.88 12.15 11.86
N VAL A 158 -5.97 13.39 12.35
CA VAL A 158 -4.90 14.07 13.08
C VAL A 158 -5.37 14.41 14.49
N THR A 159 -4.60 13.98 15.49
CA THR A 159 -4.85 14.34 16.89
C THR A 159 -4.44 15.79 17.16
N PRO A 160 -4.93 16.42 18.24
CA PRO A 160 -4.49 17.77 18.63
C PRO A 160 -2.97 17.86 18.91
N THR A 161 -2.33 16.74 19.25
CA THR A 161 -0.87 16.66 19.46
C THR A 161 -0.08 16.50 18.15
N GLY A 162 -0.75 16.49 17.00
CA GLY A 162 -0.13 16.31 15.68
C GLY A 162 0.19 14.87 15.31
N MET A 163 -0.28 13.88 16.09
CA MET A 163 -0.13 12.47 15.75
C MET A 163 -1.18 12.07 14.72
N THR A 164 -0.83 11.14 13.84
CA THR A 164 -1.74 10.64 12.79
C THR A 164 -2.26 9.26 13.14
N PHE A 165 -3.53 8.99 12.86
CA PHE A 165 -4.13 7.65 12.97
C PHE A 165 -4.92 7.30 11.71
N SER A 166 -4.85 6.03 11.31
CA SER A 166 -5.65 5.53 10.19
C SER A 166 -7.08 5.32 10.66
N VAL A 167 -8.05 5.93 9.96
CA VAL A 167 -9.47 5.85 10.31
C VAL A 167 -10.09 4.65 9.61
N ASP A 168 -10.07 4.69 8.29
CA ASP A 168 -10.76 3.72 7.45
C ASP A 168 -10.05 3.58 6.10
N PHE A 169 -10.44 2.52 5.40
CA PHE A 169 -9.86 2.11 4.14
C PHE A 169 -10.96 1.68 3.19
N ALA A 170 -10.79 2.00 1.92
CA ALA A 170 -11.68 1.51 0.88
C ALA A 170 -10.90 0.99 -0.32
N TYR A 171 -11.19 -0.24 -0.74
CA TYR A 171 -10.82 -0.69 -2.08
C TYR A 171 -11.96 -0.39 -3.05
N LEU A 172 -11.64 0.35 -4.11
CA LEU A 172 -12.59 0.79 -5.13
C LEU A 172 -12.23 0.21 -6.49
N GLU A 173 -13.19 -0.43 -7.18
CA GLU A 173 -12.99 -0.98 -8.54
C GLU A 173 -12.62 0.12 -9.55
N GLY A 174 -13.18 1.32 -9.36
CA GLY A 174 -12.96 2.46 -10.24
C GLY A 174 -12.72 3.76 -9.48
N GLU A 175 -11.90 4.62 -10.07
CA GLU A 175 -11.64 6.00 -9.60
C GLU A 175 -12.69 6.97 -10.18
N ARG A 176 -13.96 6.56 -10.14
CA ARG A 176 -15.09 7.41 -10.57
C ARG A 176 -15.71 8.10 -9.37
N VAL A 177 -16.36 9.24 -9.61
CA VAL A 177 -16.95 10.06 -8.54
C VAL A 177 -17.94 9.24 -7.71
N ASN A 178 -18.75 8.38 -8.33
CA ASN A 178 -19.72 7.53 -7.63
C ASN A 178 -19.10 6.45 -6.72
N ASN A 179 -17.87 6.00 -7.00
CA ASN A 179 -17.14 5.08 -6.12
C ASN A 179 -16.65 5.82 -4.88
N VAL A 180 -16.07 7.02 -5.08
CA VAL A 180 -15.54 7.83 -3.99
C VAL A 180 -16.65 8.39 -3.11
N VAL A 181 -17.75 8.89 -3.69
CA VAL A 181 -18.94 9.32 -2.94
C VAL A 181 -19.44 8.21 -2.03
N TRP A 182 -19.51 6.97 -2.53
CA TRP A 182 -19.95 5.84 -1.72
C TRP A 182 -19.06 5.60 -0.49
N ALA A 183 -17.74 5.68 -0.63
CA ALA A 183 -16.82 5.56 0.50
C ALA A 183 -16.95 6.75 1.48
N LEU A 184 -17.04 7.98 0.95
CA LEU A 184 -17.20 9.19 1.74
C LEU A 184 -18.50 9.20 2.55
N GLU A 185 -19.60 8.67 2.02
CA GLU A 185 -20.88 8.57 2.75
C GLU A 185 -20.76 7.64 3.97
N TRP A 186 -20.04 6.52 3.84
CA TRP A 186 -19.77 5.64 4.99
C TRP A 186 -18.88 6.32 6.03
N PHE A 187 -17.82 7.01 5.58
CA PHE A 187 -16.98 7.81 6.46
C PHE A 187 -17.78 8.91 7.17
N ARG A 188 -18.67 9.61 6.45
CA ARG A 188 -19.60 10.61 7.03
C ARG A 188 -20.51 9.98 8.09
N GLY A 189 -20.93 8.72 7.89
CA GLY A 189 -21.75 7.97 8.83
C GLY A 189 -21.11 7.71 10.19
N PHE A 190 -19.78 7.88 10.33
CA PHE A 190 -19.09 7.73 11.61
C PHE A 190 -19.25 8.92 12.55
N PHE A 191 -19.58 10.11 12.03
CA PHE A 191 -19.77 11.29 12.87
C PHE A 191 -21.18 11.27 13.48
N LEU A 192 -21.23 11.14 14.81
CA LEU A 192 -22.49 10.94 15.53
C LEU A 192 -23.28 12.23 15.73
N ARG A 193 -22.64 13.39 15.58
CA ARG A 193 -23.29 14.70 15.71
C ARG A 193 -23.12 15.49 14.42
N HIS A 194 -24.19 16.17 14.01
CA HIS A 194 -24.18 17.03 12.82
C HIS A 194 -23.26 18.24 12.96
N ASP A 195 -23.08 18.76 14.18
CA ASP A 195 -22.16 19.86 14.50
C ASP A 195 -20.69 19.41 14.67
N ALA A 196 -20.43 18.11 14.49
CA ALA A 196 -19.12 17.50 14.68
C ALA A 196 -18.52 16.95 13.38
N LEU A 197 -18.93 17.46 12.22
CA LEU A 197 -18.34 17.09 10.93
C LEU A 197 -16.91 17.64 10.76
N PRO A 198 -16.11 17.07 9.83
CA PRO A 198 -14.79 17.58 9.47
C PRO A 198 -14.77 19.06 9.14
N GLY A 199 -13.93 19.83 9.86
CA GLY A 199 -13.69 21.24 9.53
C GLY A 199 -12.80 21.39 8.29
N VAL A 200 -11.76 20.54 8.19
CA VAL A 200 -10.77 20.57 7.11
C VAL A 200 -10.48 19.16 6.60
N ILE A 201 -10.48 19.01 5.28
CA ILE A 201 -10.04 17.79 4.60
C ILE A 201 -8.92 18.12 3.61
N VAL A 202 -7.79 17.44 3.76
CA VAL A 202 -6.58 17.63 2.97
C VAL A 202 -6.45 16.52 1.93
N THR A 203 -6.24 16.89 0.65
CA THR A 203 -6.16 15.94 -0.48
C THR A 203 -5.03 16.28 -1.45
N ASP A 204 -4.71 15.43 -2.42
CA ASP A 204 -3.61 15.59 -3.39
C ASP A 204 -3.99 16.28 -4.71
N ARG A 205 -5.14 16.97 -4.74
CA ARG A 205 -5.77 17.57 -5.94
C ARG A 205 -6.33 16.54 -6.94
N ASP A 206 -6.63 15.32 -6.50
CA ASP A 206 -7.42 14.39 -7.30
C ASP A 206 -8.82 14.95 -7.59
N LEU A 207 -9.13 15.14 -8.87
CA LEU A 207 -10.37 15.80 -9.28
C LEU A 207 -11.61 14.97 -8.93
N THR A 208 -11.51 13.65 -8.98
CA THR A 208 -12.60 12.74 -8.61
C THR A 208 -12.94 12.88 -7.13
N LEU A 209 -11.92 12.86 -6.26
CA LEU A 209 -12.07 13.04 -4.82
C LEU A 209 -12.58 14.44 -4.49
N MET A 210 -12.02 15.48 -5.09
CA MET A 210 -12.50 16.86 -4.87
C MET A 210 -13.97 17.05 -5.28
N ASN A 211 -14.41 16.44 -6.38
CA ASN A 211 -15.81 16.50 -6.80
C ASN A 211 -16.72 15.71 -5.86
N ALA A 212 -16.31 14.52 -5.43
CA ALA A 212 -17.06 13.73 -4.45
C ALA A 212 -17.18 14.45 -3.09
N MET A 213 -16.11 15.13 -2.66
CA MET A 213 -16.06 15.93 -1.44
C MET A 213 -17.09 17.06 -1.43
N LYS A 214 -17.25 17.77 -2.57
CA LYS A 214 -18.26 18.83 -2.70
C LYS A 214 -19.69 18.31 -2.52
N THR A 215 -19.93 17.03 -2.85
CA THR A 215 -21.24 16.40 -2.68
C THR A 215 -21.49 15.99 -1.22
N VAL A 216 -20.52 15.33 -0.58
CA VAL A 216 -20.72 14.70 0.75
C VAL A 216 -20.43 15.66 1.92
N PHE A 217 -19.43 16.52 1.79
CA PHE A 217 -18.97 17.46 2.82
C PHE A 217 -18.89 18.90 2.28
N HIS A 218 -20.04 19.43 1.85
CA HIS A 218 -20.14 20.75 1.20
C HIS A 218 -19.69 21.93 2.09
N GLU A 219 -19.78 21.81 3.42
CA GLU A 219 -19.35 22.84 4.39
C GLU A 219 -17.87 22.72 4.79
N CYS A 220 -17.20 21.62 4.40
CA CYS A 220 -15.82 21.36 4.80
C CYS A 220 -14.82 22.14 3.94
N THR A 221 -13.81 22.73 4.57
CA THR A 221 -12.73 23.39 3.84
C THR A 221 -11.80 22.35 3.22
N ASN A 222 -11.71 22.31 1.90
CA ASN A 222 -10.78 21.44 1.19
C ASN A 222 -9.41 22.13 1.00
N LEU A 223 -8.35 21.52 1.51
CA LEU A 223 -6.98 21.99 1.35
C LEU A 223 -6.12 21.02 0.53
N LEU A 224 -5.08 21.55 -0.09
CA LEU A 224 -4.10 20.75 -0.81
C LEU A 224 -2.98 20.29 0.11
N CYS A 225 -2.60 19.03 -0.03
CA CYS A 225 -1.53 18.42 0.75
C CYS A 225 -0.19 19.11 0.47
N ARG A 226 0.43 19.66 1.51
CA ARG A 226 1.74 20.31 1.44
C ARG A 226 2.81 19.43 0.79
N PHE A 227 2.84 18.13 1.12
CA PHE A 227 3.79 17.19 0.51
C PHE A 227 3.66 17.14 -1.02
N HIS A 228 2.43 17.11 -1.54
CA HIS A 228 2.18 17.08 -2.98
C HIS A 228 2.49 18.42 -3.65
N ILE A 229 2.19 19.55 -2.98
CA ILE A 229 2.63 20.87 -3.42
C ILE A 229 4.16 20.90 -3.51
N ASP A 230 4.86 20.52 -2.45
CA ASP A 230 6.33 20.52 -2.40
C ASP A 230 6.93 19.60 -3.47
N LYS A 231 6.32 18.43 -3.72
CA LYS A 231 6.74 17.52 -4.79
C LYS A 231 6.58 18.16 -6.17
N ASN A 232 5.47 18.85 -6.42
CA ASN A 232 5.21 19.54 -7.67
C ASN A 232 6.16 20.74 -7.88
N VAL A 233 6.37 21.55 -6.84
CA VAL A 233 7.35 22.65 -6.85
C VAL A 233 8.75 22.10 -7.15
N LYS A 234 9.17 21.03 -6.47
CA LYS A 234 10.46 20.36 -6.74
C LYS A 234 10.56 19.88 -8.18
N ALA A 235 9.52 19.24 -8.72
CA ALA A 235 9.53 18.76 -10.09
C ALA A 235 9.72 19.91 -11.10
N LYS A 236 9.06 21.05 -10.88
CA LYS A 236 9.20 22.24 -11.73
C LYS A 236 10.57 22.90 -11.57
N CYS A 237 11.04 23.10 -10.34
CA CYS A 237 12.31 23.76 -10.04
C CYS A 237 13.54 22.91 -10.43
N LYS A 238 13.43 21.58 -10.45
CA LYS A 238 14.49 20.70 -10.98
C LYS A 238 14.88 21.01 -12.42
N SER A 239 13.95 21.52 -13.23
CA SER A 239 14.24 21.94 -14.62
C SER A 239 15.02 23.26 -14.70
N LEU A 240 15.01 24.06 -13.62
CA LEU A 240 15.58 25.41 -13.58
C LEU A 240 16.92 25.45 -12.83
N ILE A 241 17.16 24.55 -11.87
CA ILE A 241 18.35 24.57 -11.01
C ILE A 241 19.10 23.26 -11.20
N GLY A 242 20.20 23.32 -11.95
CA GLY A 242 21.12 22.20 -12.14
C GLY A 242 21.83 21.82 -10.83
N LYS A 243 21.42 20.68 -10.28
CA LYS A 243 21.96 19.93 -9.10
C LYS A 243 21.39 20.21 -7.70
N LYS A 244 21.56 19.14 -6.92
CA LYS A 244 20.86 18.65 -5.72
C LYS A 244 21.05 19.53 -4.47
N ASN A 245 19.94 19.90 -3.86
CA ASN A 245 19.81 19.94 -2.41
C ASN A 245 18.67 19.00 -1.98
N ALA A 246 18.90 18.24 -0.91
CA ALA A 246 17.94 17.31 -0.34
C ALA A 246 16.88 18.12 0.42
N TRP A 247 15.63 17.99 -0.02
CA TRP A 247 14.47 18.54 0.65
C TRP A 247 13.60 17.36 1.02
N GLU A 248 13.77 16.78 2.20
CA GLU A 248 12.90 15.70 2.68
C GLU A 248 11.69 16.32 3.38
N VAL A 249 10.51 16.01 2.86
CA VAL A 249 9.23 16.30 3.49
C VAL A 249 8.49 14.98 3.42
N GLU A 250 8.05 14.46 4.57
CA GLU A 250 7.34 13.17 4.64
C GLU A 250 5.82 13.39 4.57
N SER A 251 5.10 12.49 3.91
CA SER A 251 3.62 12.53 3.80
C SER A 251 2.96 11.92 5.04
N ALA A 252 1.78 12.37 5.47
CA ALA A 252 1.04 11.71 6.56
C ALA A 252 0.71 10.23 6.26
N HIS A 253 0.54 9.88 4.98
CA HIS A 253 0.34 8.48 4.55
C HIS A 253 1.65 7.68 4.45
N TRP A 254 2.79 8.28 4.79
CA TRP A 254 4.12 7.65 4.70
C TRP A 254 4.23 6.39 5.54
N ALA A 255 3.70 6.38 6.76
CA ALA A 255 3.76 5.21 7.64
C ALA A 255 3.11 3.98 6.98
N LEU A 256 1.90 4.17 6.43
CA LEU A 256 1.22 3.13 5.67
C LEU A 256 2.01 2.78 4.39
N LYS A 257 2.40 3.77 3.57
CA LYS A 257 3.16 3.55 2.33
C LYS A 257 4.49 2.80 2.56
N LYS A 258 5.16 3.05 3.69
CA LYS A 258 6.42 2.40 4.09
C LYS A 258 6.24 0.94 4.49
N VAL A 259 5.12 0.62 5.13
CA VAL A 259 4.79 -0.76 5.54
C VAL A 259 4.21 -1.55 4.36
N LEU A 260 3.40 -0.91 3.52
CA LEU A 260 2.85 -1.53 2.32
C LEU A 260 3.96 -1.80 1.28
N GLN A 261 4.97 -0.92 1.16
CA GLN A 261 5.95 -0.92 0.06
C GLN A 261 5.21 -1.10 -1.30
N ASN A 262 5.89 -1.43 -2.40
CA ASN A 262 5.18 -1.75 -3.66
C ASN A 262 4.38 -3.04 -3.45
N SER A 263 3.16 -2.93 -2.91
CA SER A 263 2.38 -4.05 -2.41
C SER A 263 1.93 -4.96 -3.56
N LEU A 264 2.74 -5.96 -3.85
CA LEU A 264 2.38 -7.18 -4.57
C LEU A 264 1.88 -8.28 -3.60
N GLY A 265 1.66 -7.94 -2.33
CA GLY A 265 1.12 -8.87 -1.33
C GLY A 265 -0.35 -9.18 -1.54
N ASP A 266 -0.79 -10.37 -1.13
CA ASP A 266 -2.21 -10.72 -1.05
C ASP A 266 -2.99 -9.73 -0.15
N LEU A 267 -4.31 -9.59 -0.40
CA LEU A 267 -5.14 -8.64 0.37
C LEU A 267 -5.05 -8.84 1.89
N CYS A 268 -4.80 -10.07 2.32
CA CYS A 268 -4.73 -10.46 3.73
C CYS A 268 -3.43 -9.96 4.37
N SER A 269 -2.32 -9.99 3.65
CA SER A 269 -1.03 -9.44 4.07
C SER A 269 -1.07 -7.92 4.18
N VAL A 270 -1.80 -7.27 3.27
CA VAL A 270 -2.06 -5.82 3.34
C VAL A 270 -2.91 -5.48 4.56
N TRP A 271 -3.97 -6.25 4.80
CA TRP A 271 -4.81 -6.09 5.99
C TRP A 271 -4.03 -6.35 7.29
N ASP A 272 -3.18 -7.38 7.37
CA ASP A 272 -2.32 -7.63 8.53
C ASP A 272 -1.43 -6.41 8.82
N ALA A 273 -0.81 -5.86 7.78
CA ALA A 273 0.00 -4.67 7.87
C ALA A 273 -0.80 -3.46 8.38
N MET A 274 -1.99 -3.22 7.83
CA MET A 274 -2.90 -2.17 8.27
C MET A 274 -3.32 -2.36 9.73
N ASN A 275 -3.78 -3.55 10.11
CA ASN A 275 -4.21 -3.87 11.46
C ASN A 275 -3.08 -3.66 12.48
N ASN A 276 -1.85 -4.05 12.15
CA ASN A 276 -0.68 -3.80 12.99
C ASN A 276 -0.36 -2.29 13.13
N ILE A 277 -0.47 -1.52 12.05
CA ILE A 277 -0.26 -0.06 12.08
C ILE A 277 -1.33 0.62 12.93
N ILE A 278 -2.60 0.27 12.73
CA ILE A 278 -3.73 0.81 13.49
C ILE A 278 -3.52 0.53 14.99
N THR A 279 -3.20 -0.72 15.32
CA THR A 279 -2.93 -1.13 16.71
C THR A 279 -1.79 -0.31 17.31
N LEU A 280 -0.67 -0.17 16.60
CA LEU A 280 0.47 0.62 17.08
C LEU A 280 0.13 2.09 17.26
N GLN A 281 -0.52 2.73 16.26
CA GLN A 281 -0.95 4.12 16.31
C GLN A 281 -1.88 4.35 17.50
N HIS A 282 -2.86 3.47 17.72
CA HIS A 282 -3.77 3.55 18.85
C HIS A 282 -3.05 3.42 20.19
N THR A 283 -2.10 2.48 20.31
CA THR A 283 -1.28 2.33 21.52
C THR A 283 -0.43 3.56 21.79
N GLU A 284 0.24 4.11 20.77
CA GLU A 284 1.07 5.31 20.90
C GLU A 284 0.24 6.54 21.32
N ILE A 285 -0.92 6.74 20.67
CA ILE A 285 -1.83 7.83 21.00
C ILE A 285 -2.33 7.69 22.44
N LYS A 286 -2.74 6.49 22.84
CA LYS A 286 -3.21 6.21 24.20
C LYS A 286 -2.11 6.47 25.24
N ALA A 287 -0.89 5.99 24.98
CA ALA A 287 0.27 6.23 25.85
C ALA A 287 0.61 7.73 25.97
N SER A 288 0.52 8.49 24.86
CA SER A 288 0.74 9.94 24.88
C SER A 288 -0.31 10.68 25.72
N LEU A 289 -1.55 10.23 25.70
CA LEU A 289 -2.62 10.79 26.54
C LEU A 289 -2.43 10.44 28.01
N GLU A 290 -2.17 9.17 28.33
CA GLU A 290 -1.92 8.71 29.70
C GLU A 290 -0.74 9.45 30.34
N THR A 291 0.32 9.69 29.56
CA THR A 291 1.46 10.52 29.99
C THR A 291 1.02 11.94 30.35
N SER A 292 0.06 12.52 29.62
CA SER A 292 -0.49 13.86 29.91
C SER A 292 -1.30 13.89 31.21
N THR A 293 -1.90 12.76 31.59
CA THR A 293 -2.69 12.62 32.83
C THR A 293 -1.80 12.42 34.06
N HIS A 294 -0.79 11.55 33.96
CA HIS A 294 -0.03 11.05 35.12
C HIS A 294 1.32 11.74 35.36
N VAL A 295 1.95 12.33 34.33
CA VAL A 295 3.30 12.89 34.46
C VAL A 295 3.26 14.41 34.52
N VAL A 296 3.41 14.95 35.74
CA VAL A 296 3.50 16.40 35.96
C VAL A 296 4.95 16.86 35.91
N GLY A 297 5.32 17.58 34.84
CA GLY A 297 6.64 18.20 34.72
C GLY A 297 6.89 19.25 35.81
N HIS A 298 8.13 19.35 36.29
CA HIS A 298 8.52 20.28 37.37
C HIS A 298 8.14 21.75 37.06
N VAL A 299 8.27 22.14 35.79
CA VAL A 299 7.93 23.48 35.29
C VAL A 299 6.45 23.84 35.51
N PHE A 300 5.56 22.86 35.59
CA PHE A 300 4.11 23.08 35.74
C PHE A 300 3.63 23.06 37.19
N LYS A 301 4.52 22.91 38.18
CA LYS A 301 4.16 22.90 39.61
C LYS A 301 3.90 24.29 40.20
N VAL A 302 4.02 25.35 39.39
CA VAL A 302 3.76 26.74 39.80
C VAL A 302 2.27 27.09 39.76
N THR A 303 1.85 28.06 40.57
CA THR A 303 0.43 28.49 40.74
C THR A 303 -0.29 28.76 39.43
N LEU A 304 0.43 29.31 38.44
CA LEU A 304 -0.08 29.63 37.12
C LEU A 304 -0.83 28.46 36.44
N TYR A 305 -0.30 27.24 36.54
CA TYR A 305 -0.84 26.07 35.83
C TYR A 305 -1.78 25.21 36.68
N LYS A 306 -1.98 25.55 37.96
CA LYS A 306 -2.68 24.69 38.93
C LYS A 306 -4.07 24.24 38.46
N GLY A 307 -4.81 25.11 37.76
CA GLY A 307 -6.14 24.82 37.21
C GLY A 307 -6.16 24.00 35.92
N LEU A 308 -5.00 23.73 35.31
CA LEU A 308 -4.87 23.02 34.03
C LEU A 308 -4.24 21.62 34.18
N LEU A 309 -3.53 21.38 35.29
CA LEU A 309 -2.85 20.11 35.56
C LEU A 309 -3.83 18.93 35.53
N SER A 310 -3.46 17.87 34.81
CA SER A 310 -4.28 16.65 34.63
C SER A 310 -5.68 16.88 34.02
N MET A 311 -5.96 18.09 33.52
CA MET A 311 -7.21 18.44 32.82
C MET A 311 -6.98 18.92 31.38
N VAL A 312 -5.73 19.20 31.03
CA VAL A 312 -5.31 19.71 29.71
C VAL A 312 -4.16 18.88 29.17
N LEU A 313 -4.15 18.65 27.85
CA LEU A 313 -3.07 17.96 27.16
C LEU A 313 -1.71 18.59 27.46
N ARG A 314 -0.70 17.75 27.69
CA ARG A 314 0.67 18.21 27.97
C ARG A 314 1.24 19.05 26.83
N TYR A 315 0.87 18.72 25.59
CA TYR A 315 1.24 19.52 24.41
C TYR A 315 0.74 20.96 24.54
N ALA A 316 -0.54 21.16 24.89
CA ALA A 316 -1.09 22.50 25.10
C ALA A 316 -0.41 23.22 26.28
N LEU A 317 -0.10 22.51 27.37
CA LEU A 317 0.66 23.09 28.49
C LEU A 317 2.05 23.58 28.06
N ASN A 318 2.76 22.81 27.23
CA ASN A 318 4.06 23.22 26.68
C ASN A 318 3.91 24.46 25.79
N GLN A 319 2.86 24.53 24.96
CA GLN A 319 2.58 25.68 24.11
C GLN A 319 2.24 26.94 24.93
N ILE A 320 1.43 26.79 25.98
CA ILE A 320 1.12 27.87 26.91
C ILE A 320 2.39 28.34 27.62
N ALA A 321 3.26 27.43 28.07
CA ALA A 321 4.51 27.80 28.72
C ALA A 321 5.46 28.57 27.79
N ALA A 322 5.60 28.11 26.55
CA ALA A 322 6.40 28.82 25.55
C ALA A 322 5.82 30.22 25.24
N GLU A 323 4.50 30.35 25.17
CA GLU A 323 3.83 31.64 24.96
C GLU A 323 3.88 32.53 26.21
N TYR A 324 3.94 31.96 27.41
CA TYR A 324 4.09 32.70 28.66
C TYR A 324 5.43 33.43 28.75
N GLU A 325 6.53 32.85 28.23
CA GLU A 325 7.83 33.54 28.15
C GLU A 325 7.75 34.85 27.35
N ARG A 326 6.81 34.94 26.39
CA ARG A 326 6.59 36.14 25.58
C ARG A 326 5.81 37.23 26.31
N VAL A 327 5.22 36.95 27.47
CA VAL A 327 4.50 37.92 28.30
C VAL A 327 5.41 39.10 28.67
N HIS A 328 6.68 38.83 28.95
CA HIS A 328 7.66 39.88 29.29
C HIS A 328 7.82 40.92 28.17
N TYR A 329 7.70 40.50 26.92
CA TYR A 329 7.82 41.37 25.74
C TYR A 329 6.49 41.99 25.31
N ALA A 330 5.43 41.18 25.26
CA ALA A 330 4.13 41.60 24.75
C ALA A 330 3.33 42.44 25.76
N GLY A 331 3.48 42.16 27.05
CA GLY A 331 2.66 42.74 28.11
C GLY A 331 1.16 42.57 27.82
N MET A 332 0.34 43.54 28.21
CA MET A 332 -1.10 43.54 27.93
C MET A 332 -1.46 44.00 26.51
N ASN A 333 -0.48 44.30 25.64
CA ASN A 333 -0.75 44.95 24.35
C ASN A 333 -1.06 43.92 23.25
N PRO A 334 -2.30 43.84 22.73
CA PRO A 334 -2.67 42.85 21.71
C PRO A 334 -1.90 43.03 20.40
N SER A 335 -1.54 44.27 20.04
CA SER A 335 -0.80 44.56 18.80
C SER A 335 0.64 44.04 18.80
N ARG A 336 1.26 43.86 19.98
CA ARG A 336 2.60 43.26 20.11
C ARG A 336 2.57 41.74 20.17
N CYS A 337 1.45 41.16 20.62
CA CYS A 337 1.24 39.72 20.68
C CYS A 337 0.87 39.14 19.31
N GLY A 338 0.10 39.87 18.51
CA GLY A 338 -0.40 39.43 17.21
C GLY A 338 -1.52 38.41 17.29
N TYR A 339 -1.97 38.03 18.50
CA TYR A 339 -3.09 37.12 18.77
C TYR A 339 -2.97 35.71 18.15
N VAL A 340 -1.79 35.35 17.66
CA VAL A 340 -1.55 34.14 16.86
C VAL A 340 -1.94 32.87 17.61
N MET A 341 -1.59 32.76 18.89
CA MET A 341 -1.88 31.56 19.68
C MET A 341 -3.40 31.35 19.85
N ARG A 342 -4.15 32.44 20.02
CA ARG A 342 -5.60 32.37 20.11
C ARG A 342 -6.21 32.02 18.77
N THR A 343 -5.81 32.68 17.69
CA THR A 343 -6.40 32.47 16.36
C THR A 343 -6.05 31.10 15.77
N MET A 344 -4.85 30.58 16.03
CA MET A 344 -4.36 29.35 15.39
C MET A 344 -4.58 28.09 16.22
N HIS A 345 -4.57 28.20 17.55
CA HIS A 345 -4.65 27.04 18.45
C HIS A 345 -5.80 27.15 19.45
N ASP A 346 -6.55 28.25 19.49
CA ASP A 346 -7.54 28.55 20.54
C ASP A 346 -6.98 28.44 21.97
N LEU A 347 -5.67 28.71 22.11
CA LEU A 347 -4.99 28.78 23.39
C LEU A 347 -4.75 30.25 23.79
N PRO A 348 -4.67 30.57 25.09
CA PRO A 348 -4.38 31.92 25.54
C PRO A 348 -3.06 32.43 24.98
N CYS A 349 -3.11 33.61 24.36
CA CYS A 349 -1.92 34.27 23.83
C CYS A 349 -1.22 35.12 24.91
N ALA A 350 0.01 35.56 24.65
CA ALA A 350 0.84 36.26 25.65
C ALA A 350 0.12 37.46 26.32
N CYS A 351 -0.65 38.25 25.58
CA CYS A 351 -1.38 39.39 26.18
C CYS A 351 -2.59 39.01 27.03
N GLU A 352 -3.12 37.79 26.86
CA GLU A 352 -4.15 37.25 27.74
C GLU A 352 -3.52 36.61 28.97
N LEU A 353 -2.39 35.91 28.78
CA LEU A 353 -1.62 35.27 29.84
C LEU A 353 -1.05 36.28 30.84
N SER A 354 -0.75 37.50 30.42
CA SER A 354 -0.28 38.56 31.30
C SER A 354 -1.26 38.91 32.43
N LYS A 355 -2.54 38.55 32.30
CA LYS A 355 -3.56 38.76 33.34
C LYS A 355 -3.43 37.77 34.50
N TYR A 356 -2.72 36.66 34.30
CA TYR A 356 -2.63 35.55 35.27
C TYR A 356 -1.26 35.46 35.96
N VAL A 357 -0.39 36.47 35.81
CA VAL A 357 0.97 36.47 36.41
C VAL A 357 0.96 36.22 37.92
N LEU A 358 -0.08 36.69 38.62
CA LEU A 358 -0.28 36.49 40.07
C LEU A 358 -1.35 35.44 40.41
N GLY A 359 -1.90 34.75 39.42
CA GLY A 359 -3.05 33.85 39.57
C GLY A 359 -2.88 32.53 38.83
N SER A 360 -3.99 31.86 38.55
CA SER A 360 -4.03 30.62 37.77
C SER A 360 -4.81 30.82 36.49
N ILE A 361 -4.38 30.17 35.40
CA ILE A 361 -5.10 30.18 34.13
C ILE A 361 -6.44 29.42 34.30
N PRO A 362 -7.59 30.03 33.99
CA PRO A 362 -8.88 29.35 34.07
C PRO A 362 -8.99 28.23 33.04
N LEU A 363 -9.56 27.09 33.41
CA LEU A 363 -9.76 25.96 32.51
C LEU A 363 -10.64 26.32 31.30
N ASP A 364 -11.65 27.17 31.50
CA ASP A 364 -12.57 27.58 30.42
C ASP A 364 -11.93 28.49 29.38
N SER A 365 -10.74 29.05 29.67
CA SER A 365 -9.96 29.78 28.68
C SER A 365 -9.26 28.86 27.65
N ILE A 366 -9.30 27.55 27.90
CA ILE A 366 -8.71 26.51 27.05
C ILE A 366 -9.80 25.82 26.24
N HIS A 367 -9.65 25.78 24.92
CA HIS A 367 -10.63 25.13 24.05
C HIS A 367 -10.83 23.65 24.40
N MET A 368 -12.05 23.15 24.22
CA MET A 368 -12.44 21.77 24.60
C MET A 368 -11.54 20.71 23.94
N VAL A 369 -11.01 20.98 22.74
CA VAL A 369 -10.10 20.07 22.03
C VAL A 369 -8.86 19.71 22.84
N TRP A 370 -8.33 20.66 23.63
CA TRP A 370 -7.14 20.46 24.46
C TRP A 370 -7.46 19.85 25.83
N ARG A 371 -8.73 19.84 26.22
CA ARG A 371 -9.22 19.26 27.48
C ARG A 371 -9.56 17.76 27.36
N ARG A 372 -9.52 17.20 26.15
CA ARG A 372 -9.79 15.79 25.89
C ARG A 372 -8.54 14.94 26.17
N LEU A 373 -8.52 14.30 27.34
CA LEU A 373 -7.44 13.42 27.81
C LEU A 373 -7.72 11.92 27.59
N SER A 374 -8.88 11.59 27.04
CA SER A 374 -9.20 10.21 26.65
C SER A 374 -10.07 10.21 25.41
N PHE A 375 -10.02 9.11 24.67
CA PHE A 375 -10.82 8.86 23.47
C PHE A 375 -11.85 7.75 23.70
N SER A 376 -12.20 7.48 24.95
CA SER A 376 -13.34 6.64 25.29
C SER A 376 -14.65 7.43 25.08
N ASN A 377 -15.79 6.75 25.08
CA ASN A 377 -17.12 7.32 24.79
C ASN A 377 -17.62 8.37 25.82
N GLN A 378 -16.73 9.04 26.55
CA GLN A 378 -17.04 10.05 27.55
C GLN A 378 -17.71 11.26 26.88
N GLY A 379 -19.04 11.23 26.80
CA GLY A 379 -19.88 12.31 26.29
C GLY A 379 -20.98 11.88 25.31
N LEU A 380 -20.98 10.63 24.84
CA LEU A 380 -22.12 10.09 24.09
C LEU A 380 -23.14 9.56 25.09
N SER A 381 -24.17 10.35 25.38
CA SER A 381 -25.35 9.83 26.05
C SER A 381 -26.05 8.82 25.14
N GLU A 382 -26.52 7.68 25.65
CA GLU A 382 -27.38 6.70 24.94
C GLU A 382 -28.41 7.32 23.97
N PRO A 383 -29.09 8.46 24.30
CA PRO A 383 -30.01 9.12 23.36
C PRO A 383 -29.41 9.60 22.02
N GLN A 384 -28.09 9.80 21.90
CA GLN A 384 -27.45 10.24 20.63
C GLN A 384 -27.14 9.07 19.67
N VAL A 385 -27.18 7.83 20.15
CA VAL A 385 -26.92 6.62 19.34
C VAL A 385 -28.23 5.87 19.03
N THR A 386 -29.39 6.52 19.23
CA THR A 386 -30.66 5.83 19.05
C THR A 386 -30.91 5.54 17.58
N ILE A 387 -31.36 4.32 17.31
CA ILE A 387 -31.80 3.87 15.99
C ILE A 387 -33.24 4.30 15.70
N LYS A 388 -33.93 4.94 16.66
CA LYS A 388 -35.37 5.16 16.64
C LYS A 388 -35.84 6.01 15.45
N GLU A 389 -35.26 7.20 15.25
CA GLU A 389 -35.60 8.07 14.10
C GLU A 389 -35.32 7.41 12.75
N LYS A 390 -34.20 6.67 12.65
CA LYS A 390 -33.85 5.94 11.42
C LYS A 390 -34.82 4.80 11.15
N MET A 391 -35.25 4.07 12.19
CA MET A 391 -36.25 3.01 12.06
C MET A 391 -37.64 3.57 11.73
N GLU A 392 -38.01 4.71 12.31
CA GLU A 392 -39.24 5.41 11.95
C GLU A 392 -39.23 5.87 10.49
N THR A 393 -38.09 6.40 10.01
CA THR A 393 -37.91 6.76 8.59
C THR A 393 -37.98 5.55 7.67
N ILE A 394 -37.35 4.43 8.04
CA ILE A 394 -37.43 3.17 7.28
C ILE A 394 -38.86 2.65 7.27
N SER A 395 -39.57 2.73 8.40
CA SER A 395 -40.97 2.29 8.52
C SER A 395 -41.90 3.15 7.67
N LYS A 396 -41.72 4.47 7.67
CA LYS A 396 -42.47 5.39 6.80
C LYS A 396 -42.22 5.08 5.33
N ARG A 397 -40.96 4.93 4.93
CA ARG A 397 -40.58 4.57 3.56
C ARG A 397 -41.12 3.19 3.17
N PHE A 398 -41.15 2.24 4.09
CA PHE A 398 -41.75 0.93 3.86
C PHE A 398 -43.23 1.06 3.54
N GLU A 399 -43.97 1.95 4.20
CA GLU A 399 -45.40 2.12 3.91
C GLU A 399 -45.68 2.78 2.57
N GLU A 400 -44.80 3.67 2.11
CA GLU A 400 -44.89 4.38 0.83
C GLU A 400 -44.54 3.51 -0.39
N LEU A 401 -43.95 2.33 -0.20
CA LEU A 401 -43.55 1.43 -1.29
C LEU A 401 -44.72 0.59 -1.81
N ASP A 402 -44.62 0.19 -3.07
CA ASP A 402 -45.50 -0.82 -3.67
C ASP A 402 -45.20 -2.22 -3.10
N VAL A 403 -46.07 -3.20 -3.39
CA VAL A 403 -45.95 -4.57 -2.84
C VAL A 403 -44.59 -5.19 -3.16
N CYS A 404 -44.05 -4.95 -4.37
CA CYS A 404 -42.73 -5.44 -4.77
C CYS A 404 -41.62 -4.79 -3.93
N GLY A 405 -41.62 -3.46 -3.81
CA GLY A 405 -40.68 -2.71 -2.99
C GLY A 405 -40.72 -3.08 -1.51
N LYS A 406 -41.92 -3.33 -0.95
CA LYS A 406 -42.09 -3.83 0.43
C LYS A 406 -41.45 -5.21 0.60
N VAL A 407 -41.63 -6.14 -0.33
CA VAL A 407 -40.99 -7.47 -0.29
C VAL A 407 -39.46 -7.36 -0.34
N THR A 408 -38.92 -6.52 -1.24
CA THR A 408 -37.48 -6.29 -1.36
C THR A 408 -36.90 -5.65 -0.09
N LEU A 409 -37.55 -4.61 0.44
CA LEU A 409 -37.08 -3.93 1.66
C LEU A 409 -37.17 -4.85 2.88
N LYS A 410 -38.23 -5.66 2.99
CA LYS A 410 -38.38 -6.69 4.03
C LYS A 410 -37.29 -7.75 3.96
N SER A 411 -36.89 -8.19 2.77
CA SER A 411 -35.78 -9.13 2.58
C SER A 411 -34.46 -8.54 3.09
N LYS A 412 -34.15 -7.30 2.72
CA LYS A 412 -32.94 -6.60 3.17
C LYS A 412 -32.91 -6.37 4.69
N LEU A 413 -34.05 -6.00 5.29
CA LEU A 413 -34.15 -5.86 6.74
C LEU A 413 -33.97 -7.20 7.46
N ARG A 414 -34.44 -8.30 6.86
CA ARG A 414 -34.23 -9.65 7.38
C ARG A 414 -32.76 -10.05 7.35
N GLU A 415 -32.02 -9.70 6.30
CA GLU A 415 -30.56 -9.92 6.23
C GLU A 415 -29.82 -9.17 7.34
N ILE A 416 -30.23 -7.93 7.64
CA ILE A 416 -29.66 -7.13 8.74
C ILE A 416 -30.00 -7.74 10.10
N ALA A 417 -31.25 -8.16 10.32
CA ALA A 417 -31.73 -8.67 11.59
C ALA A 417 -31.21 -10.10 11.92
N TYR A 418 -30.89 -10.90 10.91
CA TYR A 418 -30.52 -12.31 11.05
C TYR A 418 -29.18 -12.67 10.35
N HIS A 419 -28.16 -11.84 10.54
CA HIS A 419 -26.83 -12.00 9.91
C HIS A 419 -26.20 -13.40 10.12
N ASN A 420 -26.46 -14.07 11.26
CA ASN A 420 -25.90 -15.39 11.59
C ASN A 420 -26.44 -16.55 10.72
N GLN A 421 -27.53 -16.34 9.97
CA GLN A 421 -28.16 -17.38 9.15
C GLN A 421 -27.73 -17.34 7.67
N ASN A 422 -26.92 -16.37 7.27
CA ASN A 422 -26.41 -16.22 5.90
C ASN A 422 -25.02 -16.87 5.68
N SER A 423 -24.60 -17.76 6.60
CA SER A 423 -23.34 -18.51 6.50
C SER A 423 -23.37 -19.45 5.29
N MET A 424 -22.62 -19.11 4.24
CA MET A 424 -22.36 -19.99 3.11
C MET A 424 -21.52 -21.18 3.57
N TYR A 425 -22.16 -22.31 3.89
CA TYR A 425 -21.47 -23.59 4.00
C TYR A 425 -21.21 -24.17 2.60
N PRO A 426 -20.05 -24.79 2.34
CA PRO A 426 -19.84 -25.56 1.11
C PRO A 426 -20.80 -26.76 1.07
N PRO A 427 -21.37 -27.13 -0.09
CA PRO A 427 -22.29 -28.25 -0.17
C PRO A 427 -21.58 -29.56 0.18
N PRO A 428 -22.24 -30.51 0.87
CA PRO A 428 -21.63 -31.78 1.25
C PRO A 428 -21.22 -32.58 0.00
N LYS A 429 -20.03 -33.19 0.06
CA LYS A 429 -19.51 -34.07 -1.01
C LYS A 429 -20.51 -35.18 -1.31
N LYS A 430 -21.06 -35.19 -2.54
CA LYS A 430 -21.84 -36.32 -3.04
C LYS A 430 -20.91 -37.51 -3.26
N VAL A 431 -21.27 -38.63 -2.63
CA VAL A 431 -20.67 -39.95 -2.84
C VAL A 431 -20.97 -40.43 -4.27
N ASN A 432 -19.95 -40.96 -4.93
CA ASN A 432 -20.05 -41.53 -6.28
C ASN A 432 -21.05 -42.69 -6.32
N THR A 433 -22.11 -42.54 -7.10
CA THR A 433 -22.87 -43.68 -7.64
C THR A 433 -22.88 -43.60 -9.16
N LYS A 434 -22.22 -44.61 -9.77
CA LYS A 434 -22.20 -44.84 -11.21
C LYS A 434 -23.64 -45.01 -11.72
N VAL A 435 -24.07 -44.16 -12.65
CA VAL A 435 -25.14 -44.51 -13.60
C VAL A 435 -24.74 -44.01 -15.00
N LYS A 436 -24.73 -44.94 -15.96
CA LYS A 436 -24.60 -44.72 -17.41
C LYS A 436 -25.94 -44.25 -17.99
N ARG A 437 -25.92 -43.31 -18.94
CA ARG A 437 -26.77 -43.20 -20.16
C ARG A 437 -26.41 -41.90 -20.91
N SER A 438 -25.78 -41.98 -22.08
CA SER A 438 -26.31 -42.07 -23.46
C SER A 438 -26.65 -40.69 -24.07
N ALA A 439 -26.09 -40.46 -25.26
CA ALA A 439 -25.96 -39.20 -25.97
C ALA A 439 -27.28 -38.55 -26.44
N SER A 440 -27.28 -37.23 -26.56
CA SER A 440 -27.93 -36.54 -27.70
C SER A 440 -27.23 -35.20 -27.96
N SER A 441 -27.18 -34.84 -29.23
CA SER A 441 -26.46 -33.72 -29.82
C SER A 441 -27.08 -32.37 -29.51
N SER A 442 -26.25 -31.37 -29.22
CA SER A 442 -26.52 -29.99 -29.63
C SER A 442 -25.18 -29.27 -29.85
N ASN A 443 -25.15 -28.44 -30.90
CA ASN A 443 -23.99 -27.73 -31.42
C ASN A 443 -23.14 -27.10 -30.31
N GLN A 444 -21.90 -27.54 -30.15
CA GLN A 444 -20.96 -26.88 -29.27
C GLN A 444 -20.46 -25.58 -29.93
N PRO A 445 -20.47 -24.45 -29.22
CA PRO A 445 -19.64 -23.32 -29.59
C PRO A 445 -18.18 -23.74 -29.40
N ILE A 446 -17.34 -23.42 -30.37
CA ILE A 446 -15.89 -23.64 -30.33
C ILE A 446 -15.37 -23.13 -28.98
N PRO A 447 -14.71 -23.95 -28.14
CA PRO A 447 -14.19 -23.51 -26.86
C PRO A 447 -13.17 -22.39 -27.11
N ARG A 448 -13.47 -21.16 -26.69
CA ARG A 448 -12.45 -20.10 -26.64
C ARG A 448 -11.37 -20.57 -25.67
N ARG A 449 -10.19 -20.85 -26.20
CA ARG A 449 -9.00 -21.21 -25.42
C ARG A 449 -8.75 -20.07 -24.43
N ILE A 450 -8.89 -20.34 -23.13
CA ILE A 450 -8.58 -19.33 -22.10
C ILE A 450 -7.08 -19.09 -22.17
N MET A 451 -6.67 -17.90 -22.56
CA MET A 451 -5.27 -17.48 -22.58
C MET A 451 -4.93 -16.85 -21.23
N PRO A 452 -4.18 -17.55 -20.36
CA PRO A 452 -3.81 -16.99 -19.06
C PRO A 452 -2.96 -15.73 -19.26
N MET A 453 -3.09 -14.75 -18.36
CA MET A 453 -2.36 -13.48 -18.36
C MET A 453 -2.72 -12.53 -19.52
N LEU A 454 -3.69 -12.84 -20.38
CA LEU A 454 -4.11 -11.93 -21.47
C LEU A 454 -4.59 -10.58 -20.92
N ASP A 455 -5.16 -10.55 -19.72
CA ASP A 455 -5.57 -9.36 -18.96
C ASP A 455 -4.40 -8.45 -18.51
N GLN A 456 -3.15 -8.94 -18.63
CA GLN A 456 -1.93 -8.17 -18.37
C GLN A 456 -1.50 -7.33 -19.58
N PHE A 457 -2.29 -7.32 -20.67
CA PHE A 457 -2.07 -6.52 -21.86
C PHE A 457 -3.22 -5.53 -22.08
N HIS A 458 -2.99 -4.44 -22.82
CA HIS A 458 -4.06 -3.52 -23.18
C HIS A 458 -5.11 -4.21 -24.07
N LEU A 459 -6.40 -4.02 -23.78
CA LEU A 459 -7.51 -4.70 -24.49
C LEU A 459 -7.39 -4.71 -26.02
N PHE A 460 -6.95 -3.60 -26.64
CA PHE A 460 -6.85 -3.53 -28.10
C PHE A 460 -5.82 -4.51 -28.69
N ILE A 461 -4.84 -4.97 -27.91
CA ILE A 461 -3.83 -5.92 -28.39
C ILE A 461 -4.26 -7.38 -28.19
N HIS A 462 -5.33 -7.64 -27.44
CA HIS A 462 -5.76 -9.00 -27.10
C HIS A 462 -6.03 -9.84 -28.35
N ASP A 463 -6.70 -9.23 -29.35
CA ASP A 463 -7.02 -9.90 -30.61
C ASP A 463 -5.78 -10.20 -31.47
N PHE A 464 -4.64 -9.57 -31.17
CA PHE A 464 -3.37 -9.75 -31.87
C PHE A 464 -2.39 -10.67 -31.13
N ILE A 465 -2.73 -11.14 -29.93
CA ILE A 465 -1.92 -12.14 -29.21
C ILE A 465 -2.43 -13.52 -29.61
N ASP A 466 -1.53 -14.37 -30.07
CA ASP A 466 -1.81 -15.75 -30.46
C ASP A 466 -1.62 -16.73 -29.29
N ASN A 467 -0.54 -16.55 -28.53
CA ASN A 467 -0.24 -17.38 -27.37
C ASN A 467 0.58 -16.63 -26.31
N ILE A 468 0.45 -17.03 -25.04
CA ILE A 468 1.29 -16.57 -23.93
C ILE A 468 1.85 -17.82 -23.25
N VAL A 469 3.18 -17.88 -23.15
CA VAL A 469 3.87 -19.03 -22.53
C VAL A 469 4.65 -18.55 -21.32
N ASP A 470 4.28 -19.14 -20.18
CA ASP A 470 4.93 -18.88 -18.91
C ASP A 470 6.30 -19.59 -18.84
N VAL A 471 7.26 -18.96 -18.20
CA VAL A 471 8.57 -19.55 -17.89
C VAL A 471 8.72 -19.65 -16.38
N LYS A 472 9.68 -20.45 -15.91
CA LYS A 472 9.94 -20.56 -14.47
C LYS A 472 10.07 -19.19 -13.80
N ALA A 473 9.22 -18.94 -12.80
CA ALA A 473 9.17 -17.70 -12.03
C ALA A 473 10.27 -17.65 -10.96
N ASP A 474 11.52 -17.55 -11.41
CA ASP A 474 12.69 -17.25 -10.58
C ASP A 474 13.30 -15.88 -10.94
N ASP A 475 14.36 -15.48 -10.22
CA ASP A 475 15.04 -14.19 -10.43
C ASP A 475 15.68 -14.04 -11.84
N ASN A 476 15.63 -15.09 -12.67
CA ASN A 476 16.16 -15.12 -14.03
C ASN A 476 15.06 -15.22 -15.11
N CYS A 477 13.77 -15.11 -14.75
CA CYS A 477 12.63 -15.27 -15.65
C CYS A 477 12.77 -14.47 -16.96
N GLY A 478 13.31 -13.24 -16.93
CA GLY A 478 13.59 -12.44 -18.14
C GLY A 478 14.55 -13.14 -19.10
N TYR A 479 15.70 -13.62 -18.60
CA TYR A 479 16.69 -14.33 -19.42
C TYR A 479 16.18 -15.70 -19.88
N ARG A 480 15.36 -16.37 -19.06
CA ARG A 480 14.68 -17.63 -19.42
C ARG A 480 13.69 -17.42 -20.56
N ALA A 481 12.88 -16.35 -20.51
CA ALA A 481 11.96 -15.97 -21.56
C ALA A 481 12.70 -15.64 -22.87
N ILE A 482 13.84 -14.94 -22.79
CA ILE A 482 14.68 -14.71 -23.97
C ILE A 482 15.26 -16.02 -24.51
N ALA A 483 15.80 -16.89 -23.65
CA ALA A 483 16.37 -18.18 -24.08
C ALA A 483 15.34 -19.05 -24.82
N THR A 484 14.11 -19.10 -24.31
CA THR A 484 13.00 -19.82 -24.93
C THR A 484 12.53 -19.17 -26.24
N LEU A 485 12.35 -17.85 -26.28
CA LEU A 485 12.04 -17.11 -27.53
C LEU A 485 13.12 -17.30 -28.61
N LEU A 486 14.36 -17.53 -28.20
CA LEU A 486 15.48 -17.84 -29.09
C LEU A 486 15.50 -19.30 -29.56
N GLY A 487 14.71 -20.19 -28.96
CA GLY A 487 14.66 -21.62 -29.26
C GLY A 487 15.71 -22.46 -28.51
N MET A 488 16.31 -21.92 -27.45
CA MET A 488 17.40 -22.54 -26.69
C MET A 488 16.90 -23.33 -25.45
N GLY A 489 15.61 -23.23 -25.11
CA GLY A 489 15.03 -23.76 -23.88
C GLY A 489 15.28 -22.87 -22.66
N GLU A 490 14.41 -22.93 -21.64
CA GLU A 490 14.45 -21.99 -20.51
C GLU A 490 15.67 -22.17 -19.61
N ASP A 491 16.26 -23.37 -19.55
CA ASP A 491 17.45 -23.63 -18.73
C ASP A 491 18.74 -23.06 -19.33
N SER A 492 18.69 -22.58 -20.57
CA SER A 492 19.82 -21.91 -21.25
C SER A 492 19.95 -20.42 -20.90
N TRP A 493 19.25 -19.92 -19.88
CA TRP A 493 19.28 -18.50 -19.48
C TRP A 493 20.68 -17.99 -19.12
N SER A 494 21.52 -18.83 -18.50
CA SER A 494 22.90 -18.47 -18.14
C SER A 494 23.78 -18.27 -19.38
N LEU A 495 23.52 -19.02 -20.45
CA LEU A 495 24.17 -18.83 -21.75
C LEU A 495 23.74 -17.51 -22.40
N VAL A 496 22.47 -17.12 -22.24
CA VAL A 496 21.99 -15.79 -22.66
C VAL A 496 22.73 -14.69 -21.90
N CYS A 497 22.85 -14.78 -20.57
CA CYS A 497 23.61 -13.81 -19.78
C CYS A 497 25.05 -13.67 -20.27
N ASN A 498 25.73 -14.80 -20.51
CA ASN A 498 27.10 -14.82 -21.05
C ASN A 498 27.21 -14.20 -22.45
N HIS A 499 26.23 -14.42 -23.33
CA HIS A 499 26.19 -13.80 -24.65
C HIS A 499 26.00 -12.29 -24.58
N LEU A 500 25.15 -11.81 -23.67
CA LEU A 500 24.91 -10.38 -23.46
C LEU A 500 26.12 -9.70 -22.82
N LEU A 501 26.79 -10.37 -21.89
CA LEU A 501 28.03 -9.88 -21.29
C LEU A 501 29.12 -9.66 -22.36
N LYS A 502 29.33 -10.66 -23.24
CA LYS A 502 30.26 -10.54 -24.38
C LYS A 502 29.88 -9.42 -25.35
N GLU A 503 28.59 -9.16 -25.54
CA GLU A 503 28.12 -8.04 -26.37
C GLU A 503 28.48 -6.69 -25.75
N LEU A 504 28.22 -6.53 -24.45
CA LEU A 504 28.55 -5.32 -23.69
C LEU A 504 30.05 -5.06 -23.68
N ASP A 505 30.86 -6.10 -23.46
CA ASP A 505 32.32 -5.99 -23.45
C ASP A 505 32.87 -5.60 -24.83
N LYS A 506 32.36 -6.21 -25.90
CA LYS A 506 32.81 -5.95 -27.27
C LYS A 506 32.49 -4.52 -27.74
N TRP A 507 31.35 -3.98 -27.32
CA TRP A 507 30.84 -2.68 -27.78
C TRP A 507 30.67 -1.68 -26.64
N SER A 508 31.57 -1.72 -25.66
CA SER A 508 31.49 -0.93 -24.42
C SER A 508 31.31 0.56 -24.68
N ASN A 509 32.07 1.15 -25.61
CA ASN A 509 31.97 2.57 -25.96
C ASN A 509 30.56 2.97 -26.44
N ASP A 510 29.92 2.15 -27.27
CA ASP A 510 28.57 2.40 -27.78
C ASP A 510 27.55 2.38 -26.64
N TYR A 511 27.65 1.40 -25.74
CA TYR A 511 26.73 1.25 -24.61
C TYR A 511 26.97 2.27 -23.48
N ILE A 512 28.22 2.65 -23.20
CA ILE A 512 28.56 3.75 -22.28
C ILE A 512 27.92 5.05 -22.74
N LYS A 513 28.00 5.34 -24.05
CA LYS A 513 27.36 6.51 -24.64
C LYS A 513 25.83 6.40 -24.56
N LEU A 514 25.27 5.24 -24.90
CA LEU A 514 23.82 4.98 -24.87
C LEU A 514 23.22 5.20 -23.48
N PHE A 515 23.87 4.68 -22.43
CA PHE A 515 23.38 4.74 -21.04
C PHE A 515 23.87 5.97 -20.27
N GLY A 516 24.55 6.91 -20.93
CA GLY A 516 24.92 8.21 -20.35
C GLY A 516 26.09 8.18 -19.36
N GLY A 517 26.94 7.15 -19.39
CA GLY A 517 28.17 7.10 -18.60
C GLY A 517 28.65 5.70 -18.20
N THR A 518 29.87 5.64 -17.69
CA THR A 518 30.56 4.39 -17.29
C THR A 518 29.93 3.74 -16.06
N TYR A 519 29.42 4.52 -15.11
CA TYR A 519 28.81 4.00 -13.89
C TYR A 519 27.59 3.10 -14.19
N ARG A 520 26.65 3.59 -15.01
CA ARG A 520 25.44 2.84 -15.35
C ARG A 520 25.75 1.63 -16.24
N PHE A 521 26.70 1.78 -17.16
CA PHE A 521 27.21 0.66 -17.96
C PHE A 521 27.77 -0.47 -17.09
N GLU A 522 28.61 -0.17 -16.10
CA GLU A 522 29.17 -1.19 -15.21
C GLU A 522 28.11 -1.82 -14.30
N GLU A 523 27.09 -1.09 -13.89
CA GLU A 523 25.94 -1.63 -13.14
C GLU A 523 25.19 -2.68 -13.98
N LEU A 524 24.83 -2.32 -15.22
CA LEU A 524 24.18 -3.25 -16.16
C LEU A 524 25.07 -4.45 -16.46
N ARG A 525 26.38 -4.23 -16.65
CA ARG A 525 27.35 -5.30 -16.91
C ARG A 525 27.46 -6.27 -15.73
N ARG A 526 27.53 -5.75 -14.49
CA ARG A 526 27.59 -6.56 -13.27
C ARG A 526 26.31 -7.35 -13.01
N SER A 527 25.17 -6.84 -13.44
CA SER A 527 23.88 -7.56 -13.32
C SER A 527 23.90 -8.93 -14.04
N LEU A 528 24.72 -9.08 -15.09
CA LEU A 528 24.86 -10.31 -15.86
C LEU A 528 25.87 -11.32 -15.27
N LEU A 529 26.64 -10.92 -14.24
CA LEU A 529 27.62 -11.80 -13.58
C LEU A 529 26.92 -12.66 -12.53
N VAL A 530 26.73 -13.94 -12.86
CA VAL A 530 26.07 -14.91 -11.98
C VAL A 530 27.08 -15.93 -11.48
N ASP A 531 27.59 -15.72 -10.26
CA ASP A 531 28.32 -16.75 -9.52
C ASP A 531 27.32 -17.70 -8.84
N GLY A 532 27.39 -18.98 -9.20
CA GLY A 532 26.46 -20.05 -8.82
C GLY A 532 26.37 -20.40 -7.32
N LEU A 533 26.91 -19.56 -6.44
CA LEU A 533 26.92 -19.72 -4.98
C LEU A 533 26.29 -18.51 -4.23
N SER A 534 25.73 -17.53 -4.95
CA SER A 534 25.15 -16.30 -4.36
C SER A 534 23.63 -16.18 -4.60
N MET A 535 22.86 -15.70 -3.60
CA MET A 535 21.47 -15.29 -3.83
C MET A 535 21.45 -14.12 -4.83
N VAL A 536 20.62 -14.23 -5.86
CA VAL A 536 20.41 -13.17 -6.86
C VAL A 536 19.67 -12.03 -6.17
N THR A 537 20.35 -10.90 -5.97
CA THR A 537 19.78 -9.66 -5.43
C THR A 537 19.09 -8.86 -6.55
N MET A 538 18.19 -7.92 -6.21
CA MET A 538 17.40 -7.17 -7.21
C MET A 538 18.25 -6.44 -8.28
N ASP A 539 19.50 -6.09 -7.97
CA ASP A 539 20.46 -5.49 -8.90
C ASP A 539 20.88 -6.43 -10.06
N LYS A 540 20.53 -7.72 -9.98
CA LYS A 540 20.77 -8.71 -11.03
C LYS A 540 19.52 -9.01 -11.88
N TRP A 541 18.36 -8.45 -11.54
CA TRP A 541 17.15 -8.62 -12.34
C TRP A 541 17.29 -7.92 -13.70
N MET A 542 16.66 -8.48 -14.72
CA MET A 542 16.65 -7.88 -16.05
C MET A 542 15.83 -6.59 -16.06
N ASP A 543 16.48 -5.46 -16.32
CA ASP A 543 15.81 -4.24 -16.76
C ASP A 543 15.63 -4.26 -18.27
N ILE A 544 14.41 -4.57 -18.74
CA ILE A 544 14.10 -4.64 -20.17
C ILE A 544 14.28 -3.30 -20.89
N THR A 545 14.21 -2.17 -20.18
CA THR A 545 14.34 -0.83 -20.80
C THR A 545 15.76 -0.56 -21.29
N GLU A 546 16.76 -1.18 -20.66
CA GLU A 546 18.18 -1.08 -21.03
C GLU A 546 18.67 -2.35 -21.74
N MET A 547 18.33 -3.52 -21.19
CA MET A 547 18.77 -4.80 -21.73
C MET A 547 18.16 -5.07 -23.12
N GLY A 548 17.00 -4.48 -23.43
CA GLY A 548 16.36 -4.63 -24.73
C GLY A 548 17.23 -4.21 -25.92
N TYR A 549 18.05 -3.16 -25.76
CA TYR A 549 19.01 -2.72 -26.79
C TYR A 549 20.12 -3.76 -27.02
N VAL A 550 20.58 -4.38 -25.92
CA VAL A 550 21.66 -5.37 -25.93
C VAL A 550 21.16 -6.67 -26.58
N ILE A 551 19.97 -7.14 -26.19
CA ILE A 551 19.35 -8.35 -26.74
C ILE A 551 19.10 -8.21 -28.24
N ALA A 552 18.42 -7.13 -28.66
CA ALA A 552 18.11 -6.89 -30.07
C ALA A 552 19.39 -6.89 -30.93
N SER A 553 20.45 -6.23 -30.45
CA SER A 553 21.72 -6.15 -31.17
C SER A 553 22.50 -7.46 -31.17
N ARG A 554 22.57 -8.16 -30.03
CA ARG A 554 23.33 -9.41 -29.89
C ARG A 554 22.76 -10.53 -30.77
N TYR A 555 21.44 -10.63 -30.83
CA TYR A 555 20.75 -11.71 -31.53
C TYR A 555 20.23 -11.31 -32.92
N ASN A 556 20.40 -10.05 -33.31
CA ASN A 556 19.90 -9.49 -34.57
C ASN A 556 18.39 -9.73 -34.76
N VAL A 557 17.61 -9.41 -33.71
CA VAL A 557 16.16 -9.60 -33.64
C VAL A 557 15.44 -8.28 -33.40
N ILE A 558 14.18 -8.23 -33.79
CA ILE A 558 13.26 -7.16 -33.39
C ILE A 558 12.63 -7.60 -32.07
N LEU A 559 13.04 -6.99 -30.97
CA LEU A 559 12.52 -7.30 -29.65
C LEU A 559 11.36 -6.36 -29.33
N VAL A 560 10.18 -6.93 -29.11
CA VAL A 560 8.99 -6.23 -28.68
C VAL A 560 8.82 -6.48 -27.18
N SER A 561 8.73 -5.40 -26.41
CA SER A 561 8.37 -5.44 -24.99
C SER A 561 6.95 -4.92 -24.82
N LEU A 562 6.07 -5.75 -24.30
CA LEU A 562 4.71 -5.37 -23.94
C LEU A 562 4.59 -5.23 -22.43
N SER A 563 3.91 -4.17 -21.98
CA SER A 563 3.53 -3.96 -20.59
C SER A 563 2.44 -2.89 -20.51
N LEU A 564 1.62 -2.92 -19.45
CA LEU A 564 0.63 -1.90 -19.14
C LEU A 564 1.25 -0.54 -18.76
N GLN A 565 2.50 -0.53 -18.31
CA GLN A 565 3.22 0.70 -17.93
C GLN A 565 3.85 1.36 -19.15
N GLN A 566 4.66 0.60 -19.88
CA GLN A 566 5.40 1.07 -21.04
C GLN A 566 5.69 -0.10 -21.98
N SER A 567 5.22 0.00 -23.22
CA SER A 567 5.54 -0.94 -24.28
C SER A 567 6.52 -0.30 -25.27
N MET A 568 7.51 -1.05 -25.76
CA MET A 568 8.56 -0.54 -26.63
C MET A 568 9.00 -1.58 -27.66
N THR A 569 9.50 -1.11 -28.80
CA THR A 569 10.18 -1.95 -29.80
C THR A 569 11.65 -1.57 -29.91
N PHE A 570 12.52 -2.57 -29.76
CA PHE A 570 13.96 -2.46 -29.88
C PHE A 570 14.42 -3.08 -31.19
N PHE A 571 15.18 -2.31 -31.97
CA PHE A 571 15.86 -2.80 -33.16
C PHE A 571 17.36 -2.96 -32.90
N PRO A 572 18.07 -3.77 -33.70
CA PRO A 572 19.52 -3.84 -33.63
C PRO A 572 20.17 -2.45 -33.81
N LEU A 573 21.18 -2.14 -33.01
CA LEU A 573 21.86 -0.84 -33.06
C LEU A 573 22.85 -0.71 -34.23
N ARG A 574 23.34 -1.84 -34.74
CA ARG A 574 24.52 -1.88 -35.62
C ARG A 574 24.30 -2.58 -36.95
N SER A 575 23.52 -3.65 -37.00
CA SER A 575 23.34 -4.42 -38.23
C SER A 575 22.49 -3.67 -39.25
N GLN A 576 22.76 -3.92 -40.53
CA GLN A 576 21.88 -3.48 -41.59
C GLN A 576 20.60 -4.33 -41.61
N SER A 577 19.44 -3.69 -41.80
CA SER A 577 18.17 -4.40 -41.98
C SER A 577 18.22 -5.20 -43.28
N PRO A 578 17.88 -6.50 -43.26
CA PRO A 578 17.53 -7.21 -44.48
C PRO A 578 16.47 -6.44 -45.28
N ILE A 579 16.59 -6.45 -46.61
CA ILE A 579 15.63 -5.75 -47.50
C ILE A 579 14.27 -6.44 -47.46
N ASP A 580 14.28 -7.77 -47.43
CA ASP A 580 13.08 -8.57 -47.29
C ASP A 580 12.67 -8.66 -45.82
N SER A 581 11.52 -8.07 -45.47
CA SER A 581 11.00 -8.12 -44.10
C SER A 581 10.54 -9.50 -43.66
N SER A 582 10.35 -10.46 -44.57
CA SER A 582 9.92 -11.83 -44.23
C SER A 582 10.96 -12.59 -43.40
N VAL A 583 12.25 -12.23 -43.54
CA VAL A 583 13.34 -12.85 -42.78
C VAL A 583 13.58 -12.18 -41.42
N HIS A 584 12.84 -11.11 -41.12
CA HIS A 584 12.95 -10.43 -39.83
C HIS A 584 12.37 -11.30 -38.72
N ARG A 585 13.21 -11.60 -37.72
CA ARG A 585 12.78 -12.34 -36.53
C ARG A 585 12.25 -11.38 -35.47
N ILE A 586 10.93 -11.37 -35.28
CA ILE A 586 10.27 -10.64 -34.20
C ILE A 586 10.10 -11.59 -33.01
N ILE A 587 10.58 -11.17 -31.83
CA ILE A 587 10.31 -11.86 -30.57
C ILE A 587 9.61 -10.90 -29.62
N CYS A 588 8.63 -11.39 -28.86
CA CYS A 588 7.89 -10.56 -27.93
C CYS A 588 8.00 -11.12 -26.51
N ILE A 589 8.49 -10.27 -25.61
CA ILE A 589 8.56 -10.52 -24.18
C ILE A 589 7.60 -9.57 -23.48
N SER A 590 6.93 -10.03 -22.43
CA SER A 590 6.03 -9.20 -21.64
C SER A 590 6.40 -9.20 -20.18
N HIS A 591 6.36 -8.00 -19.59
CA HIS A 591 6.49 -7.84 -18.15
C HIS A 591 5.09 -7.85 -17.53
N VAL A 592 4.76 -8.97 -16.88
CA VAL A 592 3.45 -9.27 -16.33
C VAL A 592 3.54 -9.33 -14.81
N TYR A 593 2.46 -8.95 -14.12
CA TYR A 593 2.38 -8.92 -12.65
C TYR A 593 3.47 -8.07 -11.95
N GLY A 594 4.24 -7.28 -12.69
CA GLY A 594 5.19 -6.29 -12.15
C GLY A 594 6.54 -6.85 -11.71
N ASN A 595 6.77 -8.15 -11.80
CA ASN A 595 8.04 -8.79 -11.44
C ASN A 595 8.37 -10.07 -12.23
N HIS A 596 7.57 -10.43 -13.24
CA HIS A 596 7.75 -11.66 -14.00
C HIS A 596 7.74 -11.40 -15.49
N PHE A 597 8.56 -12.14 -16.23
CA PHE A 597 8.60 -12.06 -17.68
C PHE A 597 8.03 -13.31 -18.32
N VAL A 598 7.22 -13.13 -19.36
CA VAL A 598 6.65 -14.21 -20.16
C VAL A 598 6.90 -14.03 -21.64
N GLN A 599 6.79 -15.14 -22.36
CA GLN A 599 6.86 -15.16 -23.82
C GLN A 599 5.49 -14.83 -24.39
N VAL A 600 5.46 -14.01 -25.43
CA VAL A 600 4.22 -13.66 -26.13
C VAL A 600 4.42 -13.94 -27.61
N TYR A 601 3.48 -14.67 -28.19
CA TYR A 601 3.43 -14.92 -29.62
C TYR A 601 2.39 -13.96 -30.21
N LEU A 602 2.84 -13.10 -31.11
CA LEU A 602 2.01 -12.12 -31.79
C LEU A 602 1.55 -12.68 -33.13
N LYS A 603 0.30 -12.37 -33.50
CA LYS A 603 -0.22 -12.65 -34.84
C LYS A 603 0.44 -11.76 -35.88
N ASP A 604 0.37 -12.18 -37.13
CA ASP A 604 0.78 -11.36 -38.26
C ASP A 604 0.05 -10.02 -38.27
N CYS A 605 0.75 -8.96 -38.67
CA CYS A 605 0.24 -7.58 -38.69
C CYS A 605 -0.15 -7.00 -37.31
N CYS A 606 0.30 -7.61 -36.19
CA CYS A 606 0.10 -7.02 -34.86
C CYS A 606 0.65 -5.57 -34.80
N PRO A 607 -0.14 -4.60 -34.32
CA PRO A 607 0.36 -3.25 -34.04
C PRO A 607 1.57 -3.33 -33.11
N LEU A 608 2.66 -2.67 -33.49
CA LEU A 608 3.90 -2.69 -32.70
C LEU A 608 4.02 -1.46 -31.80
N PRO A 609 4.53 -1.59 -30.57
CA PRO A 609 4.80 -0.44 -29.72
C PRO A 609 5.75 0.59 -30.35
N PRO A 610 5.80 1.82 -29.80
CA PRO A 610 6.75 2.82 -30.26
C PRO A 610 8.22 2.36 -30.15
N LEU A 611 9.05 2.89 -31.06
CA LEU A 611 10.50 2.76 -31.01
C LEU A 611 11.08 3.15 -29.63
N ALA A 612 11.98 2.31 -29.11
CA ALA A 612 12.68 2.57 -27.85
C ALA A 612 13.42 3.93 -27.88
N LEU A 613 13.25 4.71 -26.81
CA LEU A 613 13.55 6.16 -26.76
C LEU A 613 14.97 6.53 -27.19
N LEU A 614 15.96 5.72 -26.81
CA LEU A 614 17.37 6.03 -27.03
C LEU A 614 17.88 5.49 -28.37
N TRP A 615 17.10 4.69 -29.10
CA TRP A 615 17.58 4.01 -30.30
C TRP A 615 17.96 5.00 -31.42
N SER A 616 17.07 5.94 -31.74
CA SER A 616 17.22 6.85 -32.88
C SER A 616 18.48 7.73 -32.84
N ARG A 617 18.95 8.06 -31.64
CA ARG A 617 20.13 8.92 -31.41
C ARG A 617 21.44 8.15 -31.33
N ASN A 618 21.36 6.83 -31.16
CA ASN A 618 22.52 5.99 -30.85
C ASN A 618 22.74 4.83 -31.82
N CYS A 619 21.81 4.57 -32.76
CA CYS A 619 22.02 3.58 -33.81
C CYS A 619 23.06 4.03 -34.85
N HIS A 620 23.75 3.06 -35.43
CA HIS A 620 24.69 3.30 -36.52
C HIS A 620 23.94 3.65 -37.82
N PRO A 621 24.55 4.41 -38.74
CA PRO A 621 23.90 4.85 -39.98
C PRO A 621 23.21 3.72 -40.77
N GLN A 622 23.87 2.57 -40.87
CA GLN A 622 23.36 1.39 -41.59
C GLN A 622 22.16 0.72 -40.90
N ALA A 623 21.98 0.90 -39.60
CA ALA A 623 20.86 0.35 -38.85
C ALA A 623 19.58 1.20 -39.00
N LYS A 624 19.65 2.43 -39.51
CA LYS A 624 18.50 3.36 -39.58
C LYS A 624 17.32 2.85 -40.40
N GLN A 625 17.52 1.86 -41.27
CA GLN A 625 16.46 1.30 -42.10
C GLN A 625 15.56 0.29 -41.38
N TRP A 626 15.96 -0.22 -40.20
CA TRP A 626 15.20 -1.21 -39.44
C TRP A 626 13.73 -0.84 -39.17
N PRO A 627 13.40 0.39 -38.75
CA PRO A 627 12.01 0.73 -38.44
C PRO A 627 11.12 0.90 -39.68
N THR A 628 11.70 1.15 -40.87
CA THR A 628 10.96 1.59 -42.07
C THR A 628 9.77 0.69 -42.43
N PRO A 629 9.89 -0.66 -42.44
CA PRO A 629 8.76 -1.54 -42.74
C PRO A 629 7.64 -1.50 -41.69
N TYR A 630 7.92 -1.03 -40.48
CA TYR A 630 7.05 -1.12 -39.31
C TYR A 630 6.42 0.21 -38.89
N ILE A 631 6.78 1.33 -39.54
CA ILE A 631 6.27 2.66 -39.19
C ILE A 631 4.74 2.70 -39.18
N SER A 632 4.09 2.08 -40.18
CA SER A 632 2.63 2.06 -40.30
C SER A 632 1.96 1.38 -39.09
N ILE A 633 2.39 0.17 -38.74
CA ILE A 633 1.81 -0.58 -37.61
C ILE A 633 2.21 0.01 -36.25
N MET A 634 3.34 0.72 -36.17
CA MET A 634 3.72 1.52 -34.99
C MET A 634 2.85 2.77 -34.81
N HIS A 635 2.50 3.44 -35.91
CA HIS A 635 1.54 4.53 -35.89
C HIS A 635 0.14 4.03 -35.50
N GLN A 636 -0.28 2.89 -36.03
CA GLN A 636 -1.53 2.26 -35.65
C GLN A 636 -1.58 2.01 -34.14
N TYR A 637 -0.55 1.39 -33.55
CA TYR A 637 -0.46 1.17 -32.10
C TYR A 637 -0.63 2.47 -31.29
N ARG A 638 0.03 3.56 -31.70
CA ARG A 638 -0.10 4.87 -31.04
C ARG A 638 -1.52 5.41 -31.10
N ASN A 639 -2.21 5.26 -32.23
CA ASN A 639 -3.59 5.72 -32.39
C ASN A 639 -4.56 4.97 -31.45
N TRP A 640 -4.44 3.64 -31.36
CA TRP A 640 -5.24 2.82 -30.44
C TRP A 640 -4.99 3.19 -28.97
N MET A 641 -3.75 3.51 -28.61
CA MET A 641 -3.42 4.02 -27.27
C MET A 641 -4.02 5.40 -26.98
N MET A 642 -4.20 6.26 -27.99
CA MET A 642 -4.75 7.62 -27.85
C MET A 642 -6.29 7.67 -27.85
N LEU A 643 -6.97 6.77 -28.57
CA LEU A 643 -8.45 6.72 -28.64
C LEU A 643 -9.13 6.51 -27.27
N LYS A 644 -8.42 5.96 -26.27
CA LYS A 644 -8.89 5.87 -24.89
C LYS A 644 -8.91 7.20 -24.11
N ARG A 645 -8.32 8.28 -24.64
CA ARG A 645 -8.32 9.61 -24.00
C ARG A 645 -9.47 10.53 -24.46
N TYR A 646 -10.19 10.17 -25.53
CA TYR A 646 -11.23 11.03 -26.13
C TYR A 646 -12.66 10.46 -26.02
N TYR A 647 -12.85 9.26 -25.48
CA TYR A 647 -14.19 8.68 -25.28
C TYR A 647 -14.81 9.08 -23.92
N VAL A 648 -14.92 10.39 -23.70
CA VAL A 648 -15.88 11.03 -22.79
C VAL A 648 -16.19 12.38 -23.43
N ASP A 649 -17.21 12.44 -24.30
CA ASP A 649 -18.40 13.31 -24.17
C ASP A 649 -19.35 13.13 -25.38
N ILE A 650 -20.62 13.53 -25.17
CA ILE A 650 -21.74 13.75 -26.10
C ILE A 650 -22.68 12.56 -26.41
N THR A 651 -23.82 12.55 -25.72
CA THR A 651 -25.22 12.58 -26.27
C THR A 651 -26.13 12.78 -25.05
N GLU A 652 -26.57 14.02 -24.77
CA GLU A 652 -27.90 14.56 -25.17
C GLU A 652 -29.05 13.62 -24.82
N ASP A 653 -29.55 13.71 -23.58
CA ASP A 653 -30.87 14.27 -23.20
C ASP A 653 -31.02 14.33 -21.67
#